data_AF-A0A7W7BSY5-F1
#
_entry.id   AF-A0A7W7BSY5-F1
#
_cell.length_a   1.000
_cell.length_b   1.000
_cell.length_c   1.000
_cell.angle_alpha   90.00
_cell.angle_beta   90.00
_cell.angle_gamma   90.00
#
_symmetry.space_group_name_H-M   'P 1'
#
loop_
_entity.id
_entity.type
_entity.pdbx_description
1 polymer ?
#
loop_
_entity_poly.entity_id
_entity_poly.type
_entity_poly.pdbx_seq_one_letter_code
_entity_poly.pdbx_strand_id
1 'polypeptide(L)'
;MTSRSPERIPARARRLASELATVTLETSLKPFDAFDDASLRAGVEEMFTQWSTLLATAAECSLLLWISDGSEILDWAGDLDAPVVWADTIGFNNVDAEPYGEHKEPERVAVRYRDDPPALDYDRIRSLVRIIRETGERRGIPTRVGATFDPGPEFAASAFKFRRHPEILARGADVGIGPIIEMVRHFSVLDGDDHHYAAYPDGIPAGTRFGEFLGRQAEDYLAAMGFDYLWLSNGFGFSGYAWSELGESFDGAEFHTDRTAGLRARALEFWDDLRRELSVPIEVRGTNQSAGIDIGADSVPALEIYERGHIAGPPPNSPWGPLNEDFGIEICGYLSRIAMLPRGSEGYRFRFYANDPWFWQQPWWDFYHRETFDIHLPLSVARVTGDGMIQPPREVNILSIDTAHGVLDERCAREVGTAIAIDLETRPDAAGPLVWVYPFREYHEAMAADPETIARPYAEDWYLSAAITAGLPLNTVVSTDEVAGAQRSGALASSILIVPAGALTAHVVAALHAHRDGGGDVVVYGSLRGVSEEALGLLGLDRADAGDAAAVVEGDLALVTDLVGDRLPGGRRGMLRHNALLSDGPIDLVHPVDGVRLLARVRMPAGTEAPYATVHGGDEGTGAPGAAIWVRGSAPFDYSEADERGVRHRVLVDRARFDDSAALLRDAVATLGVSVAHELRSADAARAVLGIRRHAGAHWLSGYVPDTTVRLRLSLADGAPLLTHAEAWYEDGVATYQLAKSVHAECRVFVTQEASGMMRCREIAPFPADRTRGLRVEGLTNARVIIALPPGSAAGARVETPLSPDAFVLRVDGTDRIEIRQVSGHLSVAWQE
;
A
#
# COMPACT_ATOMS: atom_id res chain seq x y z
N MET A 1 17.50 49.73 -29.31
CA MET A 1 16.21 49.28 -29.87
C MET A 1 16.48 47.91 -30.47
N THR A 2 16.03 46.78 -29.94
CA THR A 2 14.85 46.44 -29.12
C THR A 2 15.23 45.39 -28.08
N SER A 3 14.89 45.63 -26.81
CA SER A 3 14.99 44.65 -25.72
C SER A 3 14.02 43.49 -25.98
N ARG A 4 14.53 42.27 -26.09
CA ARG A 4 13.68 41.08 -25.98
C ARG A 4 13.49 40.80 -24.49
N SER A 5 12.28 41.04 -24.01
CA SER A 5 11.78 40.51 -22.75
C SER A 5 11.92 38.98 -22.75
N PRO A 6 12.17 38.34 -21.60
CA PRO A 6 12.04 36.89 -21.50
C PRO A 6 10.57 36.55 -21.77
N GLU A 7 10.30 35.86 -22.88
CA GLU A 7 8.97 35.34 -23.19
C GLU A 7 8.55 34.40 -22.06
N ARG A 8 7.52 34.82 -21.31
CA ARG A 8 6.74 33.94 -20.45
C ARG A 8 6.25 32.78 -21.31
N ILE A 9 6.69 31.57 -20.98
CA ILE A 9 6.12 30.34 -21.51
C ILE A 9 4.59 30.41 -21.27
N PRO A 10 3.73 30.34 -22.30
CA PRO A 10 2.30 30.48 -22.11
C PRO A 10 1.76 29.37 -21.20
N ALA A 11 0.93 29.73 -20.22
CA ALA A 11 0.24 28.79 -19.32
C ALA A 11 -0.55 27.68 -20.04
N ARG A 12 -0.80 27.85 -21.33
CA ARG A 12 -1.46 26.85 -22.20
C ARG A 12 -0.55 25.68 -22.61
N ALA A 13 0.78 25.83 -22.54
CA ALA A 13 1.74 24.76 -22.80
C ALA A 13 2.00 23.86 -21.57
N ARG A 14 1.69 24.34 -20.35
CA ARG A 14 1.67 23.52 -19.11
C ARG A 14 0.50 22.54 -19.03
N ARG A 15 -0.53 22.69 -19.88
CA ARG A 15 -1.72 21.82 -19.94
C ARG A 15 -1.53 20.53 -20.77
N LEU A 16 -0.32 20.27 -21.26
CA LEU A 16 0.11 19.02 -21.88
C LEU A 16 1.24 18.46 -20.99
N ALA A 17 1.08 17.57 -20.03
CA ALA A 17 -0.06 16.95 -19.35
C ALA A 17 0.42 16.84 -17.89
N SER A 18 -0.26 17.46 -16.91
CA SER A 18 0.15 17.30 -15.51
C SER A 18 0.10 15.80 -15.16
N GLU A 19 1.15 15.29 -14.54
CA GLU A 19 1.24 13.87 -14.18
C GLU A 19 0.25 13.53 -13.07
N LEU A 20 0.00 14.49 -12.18
CA LEU A 20 -0.97 14.42 -11.10
C LEU A 20 -2.19 15.31 -11.38
N ALA A 21 -3.33 14.89 -10.84
CA ALA A 21 -4.52 15.73 -10.72
C ALA A 21 -4.32 16.76 -9.60
N THR A 22 -3.99 16.30 -8.39
CA THR A 22 -3.87 17.16 -7.20
C THR A 22 -2.63 16.81 -6.38
N VAL A 23 -1.96 17.85 -5.87
CA VAL A 23 -1.00 17.73 -4.76
C VAL A 23 -1.63 18.37 -3.53
N THR A 24 -1.71 17.63 -2.43
CA THR A 24 -2.20 18.09 -1.14
C THR A 24 -1.01 18.31 -0.21
N LEU A 25 -0.83 19.55 0.26
CA LEU A 25 0.13 19.85 1.31
C LEU A 25 -0.65 19.95 2.63
N GLU A 26 -0.34 19.06 3.56
CA GLU A 26 -0.99 19.06 4.88
C GLU A 26 -0.14 19.88 5.85
N THR A 27 -0.77 20.74 6.64
CA THR A 27 -0.04 21.62 7.57
C THR A 27 -0.82 21.89 8.85
N SER A 28 -0.10 22.02 9.96
CA SER A 28 -0.65 22.60 11.18
C SER A 28 -0.75 24.13 11.07
N LEU A 29 -1.21 24.79 12.13
CA LEU A 29 -1.19 26.26 12.19
C LEU A 29 0.09 26.84 12.83
N LYS A 30 1.01 25.97 13.28
CA LYS A 30 2.26 26.39 13.93
C LYS A 30 3.19 27.24 13.06
N PRO A 31 3.21 27.11 11.71
CA PRO A 31 4.01 27.98 10.84
C PRO A 31 3.65 29.46 10.86
N PHE A 32 2.49 29.83 11.41
CA PHE A 32 2.03 31.22 11.45
C PHE A 32 2.42 31.85 12.79
N ASP A 33 3.38 32.78 12.77
CA ASP A 33 3.85 33.45 13.99
C ASP A 33 2.76 34.27 14.69
N ALA A 34 1.85 34.82 13.89
CA ALA A 34 0.63 35.50 14.29
C ALA A 34 -0.46 35.24 13.24
N PHE A 35 -1.71 35.46 13.61
CA PHE A 35 -2.87 35.31 12.71
C PHE A 35 -3.37 36.64 12.16
N ASP A 36 -2.47 37.62 11.99
CA ASP A 36 -2.76 38.83 11.21
C ASP A 36 -2.59 38.58 9.70
N ASP A 37 -3.22 39.44 8.89
CA ASP A 37 -3.26 39.30 7.43
C ASP A 37 -1.86 39.24 6.77
N ALA A 38 -0.84 39.89 7.36
CA ALA A 38 0.51 39.90 6.81
C ALA A 38 1.24 38.58 7.09
N SER A 39 1.15 38.09 8.32
CA SER A 39 1.74 36.82 8.77
C SER A 39 1.14 35.63 8.03
N LEU A 40 -0.20 35.60 7.88
CA LEU A 40 -0.90 34.58 7.11
C LEU A 40 -0.44 34.55 5.65
N ARG A 41 -0.33 35.71 4.99
CA ARG A 41 0.13 35.80 3.60
C ARG A 41 1.57 35.35 3.43
N ALA A 42 2.45 35.72 4.35
CA ALA A 42 3.85 35.31 4.30
C ALA A 42 4.00 33.79 4.41
N GLY A 43 3.32 33.16 5.38
CA GLY A 43 3.37 31.71 5.57
C GLY A 43 2.84 30.94 4.35
N VAL A 44 1.68 31.35 3.81
CA VAL A 44 1.11 30.69 2.62
C VAL A 44 2.00 30.87 1.39
N GLU A 45 2.57 32.06 1.16
CA GLU A 45 3.50 32.28 0.04
C GLU A 45 4.77 31.43 0.17
N GLU A 46 5.27 31.22 1.40
CA GLU A 46 6.42 30.36 1.66
C GLU A 46 6.09 28.89 1.33
N MET A 47 4.95 28.36 1.81
CA MET A 47 4.50 26.99 1.52
C MET A 47 4.46 26.71 0.01
N PHE A 48 3.83 27.61 -0.78
CA PHE A 48 3.77 27.46 -2.24
C PHE A 48 5.14 27.61 -2.92
N THR A 49 6.09 28.32 -2.31
CA THR A 49 7.44 28.51 -2.86
C THR A 49 8.29 27.27 -2.64
N GLN A 50 8.36 26.78 -1.40
CA GLN A 50 9.18 25.62 -1.04
C GLN A 50 8.76 24.36 -1.80
N TRP A 51 7.46 24.15 -1.97
CA TRP A 51 6.90 22.97 -2.64
C TRP A 51 6.71 23.14 -4.16
N SER A 52 7.26 24.20 -4.76
CA SER A 52 7.04 24.52 -6.18
C SER A 52 7.47 23.42 -7.16
N THR A 53 8.48 22.61 -6.83
CA THR A 53 8.89 21.44 -7.63
C THR A 53 7.75 20.44 -7.75
N LEU A 54 7.13 20.06 -6.63
CA LEU A 54 6.02 19.11 -6.61
C LEU A 54 4.74 19.74 -7.17
N LEU A 55 4.44 20.99 -6.82
CA LEU A 55 3.27 21.70 -7.35
C LEU A 55 3.32 21.88 -8.88
N ALA A 56 4.50 21.82 -9.49
CA ALA A 56 4.64 21.88 -10.94
C ALA A 56 4.19 20.61 -11.67
N THR A 57 4.04 19.47 -10.96
CA THR A 57 3.61 18.19 -11.54
C THR A 57 2.09 17.99 -11.50
N ALA A 58 1.34 18.86 -10.83
CA ALA A 58 -0.11 18.74 -10.61
C ALA A 58 -0.94 19.81 -11.34
N ALA A 59 -2.20 19.48 -11.63
CA ALA A 59 -3.17 20.45 -12.16
C ALA A 59 -3.75 21.38 -11.08
N GLU A 60 -3.79 20.91 -9.84
CA GLU A 60 -4.41 21.57 -8.70
C GLU A 60 -3.57 21.38 -7.43
N CYS A 61 -3.64 22.35 -6.51
CA CYS A 61 -3.14 22.26 -5.15
C CYS A 61 -4.30 22.12 -4.16
N SER A 62 -4.15 21.32 -3.11
CA SER A 62 -4.99 21.40 -1.92
C SER A 62 -4.14 21.73 -0.71
N LEU A 63 -4.61 22.61 0.18
CA LEU A 63 -4.06 22.72 1.54
C LEU A 63 -5.02 22.07 2.52
N LEU A 64 -4.55 21.05 3.22
CA LEU A 64 -5.30 20.40 4.31
C LEU A 64 -4.84 20.97 5.64
N LEU A 65 -5.76 21.58 6.40
CA LEU A 65 -5.44 22.27 7.64
C LEU A 65 -5.71 21.37 8.84
N TRP A 66 -4.64 20.99 9.54
CA TRP A 66 -4.68 20.35 10.85
C TRP A 66 -4.75 21.40 11.95
N ILE A 67 -5.94 21.98 12.13
CA ILE A 67 -6.18 23.03 13.11
C ILE A 67 -6.20 22.42 14.52
N SER A 68 -7.03 21.42 14.74
CA SER A 68 -7.10 20.64 15.98
C SER A 68 -7.24 19.15 15.62
N ASP A 69 -8.01 18.39 16.39
CA ASP A 69 -8.40 17.01 16.15
C ASP A 69 -9.89 16.89 15.69
N GLY A 70 -10.48 17.97 15.16
CA GLY A 70 -11.92 18.07 14.87
C GLY A 70 -12.72 18.64 16.04
N SER A 71 -12.13 18.91 17.21
CA SER A 71 -12.80 19.59 18.32
C SER A 71 -13.30 20.99 17.95
N GLU A 72 -12.63 21.69 17.05
CA GLU A 72 -13.07 22.97 16.47
C GLU A 72 -14.37 22.84 15.66
N ILE A 73 -14.68 21.65 15.16
CA ILE A 73 -15.96 21.36 14.51
C ILE A 73 -17.00 21.05 15.59
N LEU A 74 -16.64 20.14 16.52
CA LEU A 74 -17.54 19.67 17.59
C LEU A 74 -18.01 20.81 18.51
N ASP A 75 -17.16 21.82 18.75
CA ASP A 75 -17.45 22.97 19.64
C ASP A 75 -17.89 24.24 18.90
N TRP A 76 -18.17 24.15 17.59
CA TRP A 76 -18.59 25.31 16.82
C TRP A 76 -19.98 25.82 17.26
N ALA A 77 -20.02 27.09 17.67
CA ALA A 77 -21.20 27.73 18.25
C ALA A 77 -21.88 28.76 17.32
N GLY A 78 -21.41 28.92 16.08
CA GLY A 78 -21.94 29.93 15.16
C GLY A 78 -21.34 31.33 15.35
N ASP A 79 -20.35 31.49 16.23
CA ASP A 79 -19.73 32.77 16.58
C ASP A 79 -18.27 32.85 16.10
N LEU A 80 -18.02 33.77 15.18
CA LEU A 80 -16.71 33.96 14.56
C LEU A 80 -15.66 34.52 15.53
N ASP A 81 -16.08 35.24 16.55
CA ASP A 81 -15.19 35.86 17.54
C ASP A 81 -14.84 34.88 18.69
N ALA A 82 -15.44 33.69 18.70
CA ALA A 82 -15.21 32.69 19.75
C ALA A 82 -13.79 32.10 19.66
N PRO A 83 -13.12 31.88 20.81
CA PRO A 83 -11.80 31.30 20.85
C PRO A 83 -11.81 29.81 20.46
N VAL A 84 -10.76 29.37 19.78
CA VAL A 84 -10.57 27.98 19.34
C VAL A 84 -9.40 27.34 20.09
N VAL A 85 -9.62 26.14 20.63
CA VAL A 85 -8.54 25.26 21.08
C VAL A 85 -7.97 24.54 19.87
N TRP A 86 -6.71 24.81 19.56
CA TRP A 86 -6.02 24.28 18.39
C TRP A 86 -4.74 23.54 18.81
N ALA A 87 -4.13 22.80 17.89
CA ALA A 87 -2.98 21.92 18.11
C ALA A 87 -1.68 22.70 18.34
N ASP A 88 -1.62 23.53 19.39
CA ASP A 88 -0.47 24.36 19.75
C ASP A 88 0.46 23.73 20.80
N THR A 89 0.41 22.41 20.89
CA THR A 89 1.22 21.62 21.81
C THR A 89 2.08 20.60 21.08
N ILE A 90 3.11 20.09 21.76
CA ILE A 90 3.91 18.93 21.36
C ILE A 90 3.76 17.89 22.48
N GLY A 91 3.37 16.67 22.13
CA GLY A 91 3.17 15.55 23.07
C GLY A 91 1.70 15.14 23.25
N PHE A 92 1.46 14.20 24.16
CA PHE A 92 0.16 13.56 24.35
C PHE A 92 -0.81 14.48 25.10
N ASN A 93 -1.91 14.87 24.44
CA ASN A 93 -3.02 15.60 25.07
C ASN A 93 -3.96 14.65 25.83
N ASN A 94 -4.87 15.23 26.62
CA ASN A 94 -5.98 14.52 27.28
C ASN A 94 -5.56 13.38 28.23
N VAL A 95 -4.30 13.34 28.70
CA VAL A 95 -3.77 12.26 29.54
C VAL A 95 -4.53 12.07 30.86
N ASP A 96 -5.15 13.13 31.39
CA ASP A 96 -5.96 13.09 32.62
C ASP A 96 -7.22 12.22 32.47
N ALA A 97 -7.67 11.97 31.24
CA ALA A 97 -8.79 11.06 30.95
C ALA A 97 -8.32 9.60 30.74
N GLU A 98 -7.03 9.34 30.87
CA GLU A 98 -6.38 8.02 30.66
C GLU A 98 -6.70 7.34 29.30
N PRO A 99 -6.80 8.07 28.16
CA PRO A 99 -7.33 7.51 26.92
C PRO A 99 -6.30 6.66 26.14
N TYR A 100 -5.11 6.41 26.68
CA TYR A 100 -4.04 5.77 25.91
C TYR A 100 -3.87 4.27 26.20
N GLY A 101 -4.61 3.72 27.16
CA GLY A 101 -4.43 2.34 27.61
C GLY A 101 -3.16 2.10 28.45
N GLU A 102 -2.19 3.01 28.40
CA GLU A 102 -1.06 3.08 29.32
C GLU A 102 -0.84 4.47 29.90
N HIS A 103 -0.18 4.49 31.06
CA HIS A 103 0.28 5.73 31.68
C HIS A 103 1.34 6.42 30.80
N LYS A 104 1.22 7.74 30.66
CA LYS A 104 2.21 8.57 29.97
C LYS A 104 3.08 9.29 30.99
N GLU A 105 4.39 9.10 30.87
CA GLU A 105 5.37 9.81 31.68
C GLU A 105 5.21 11.34 31.54
N PRO A 106 5.43 12.14 32.60
CA PRO A 106 5.24 13.58 32.59
C PRO A 106 5.94 14.31 31.43
N GLU A 107 7.12 13.85 31.01
CA GLU A 107 7.90 14.44 29.92
C GLU A 107 7.28 14.21 28.53
N ARG A 108 6.31 13.30 28.42
CA ARG A 108 5.60 13.00 27.17
C ARG A 108 4.23 13.68 27.09
N VAL A 109 3.76 14.28 28.21
CA VAL A 109 2.50 15.04 28.24
C VAL A 109 2.66 16.32 27.42
N ALA A 110 1.58 16.70 26.73
CA ALA A 110 1.54 17.86 25.87
C ALA A 110 2.02 19.16 26.55
N VAL A 111 2.99 19.82 25.94
CA VAL A 111 3.48 21.16 26.32
C VAL A 111 3.35 22.12 25.15
N ARG A 112 3.20 23.43 25.41
CA ARG A 112 3.10 24.42 24.32
C ARG A 112 4.34 24.37 23.44
N TYR A 113 4.14 24.45 22.11
CA TYR A 113 5.24 24.37 21.13
C TYR A 113 6.20 25.58 21.19
N ARG A 114 5.75 26.69 21.80
CA ARG A 114 6.48 27.92 22.10
C ARG A 114 5.88 28.62 23.32
N ASP A 115 6.60 29.60 23.88
CA ASP A 115 6.21 30.28 25.13
C ASP A 115 4.88 31.04 25.05
N ASP A 116 4.60 31.71 23.93
CA ASP A 116 3.40 32.54 23.72
C ASP A 116 2.74 32.22 22.37
N PRO A 117 2.02 31.09 22.27
CA PRO A 117 1.31 30.71 21.05
C PRO A 117 0.20 31.73 20.75
N PRO A 118 -0.02 32.09 19.47
CA PRO A 118 -1.03 33.08 19.13
C PRO A 118 -2.43 32.54 19.44
N ALA A 119 -3.29 33.40 20.01
CA ALA A 119 -4.70 33.05 20.20
C ALA A 119 -5.39 32.83 18.84
N LEU A 120 -6.25 31.82 18.74
CA LEU A 120 -7.04 31.54 17.54
C LEU A 120 -8.52 31.80 17.82
N ASP A 121 -9.20 32.38 16.85
CA ASP A 121 -10.65 32.52 16.77
C ASP A 121 -11.10 32.02 15.38
N TYR A 122 -12.40 31.84 15.19
CA TYR A 122 -12.93 31.31 13.94
C TYR A 122 -12.81 32.31 12.77
N ASP A 123 -12.82 33.63 13.02
CA ASP A 123 -12.59 34.62 11.97
C ASP A 123 -11.17 34.54 11.36
N ARG A 124 -10.16 34.22 12.19
CA ARG A 124 -8.79 33.96 11.72
C ARG A 124 -8.71 32.72 10.85
N ILE A 125 -9.44 31.65 11.19
CA ILE A 125 -9.52 30.44 10.35
C ILE A 125 -10.12 30.81 8.98
N ARG A 126 -11.26 31.51 8.98
CA ARG A 126 -11.90 32.01 7.75
C ARG A 126 -10.98 32.89 6.91
N SER A 127 -10.19 33.75 7.56
CA SER A 127 -9.21 34.60 6.90
C SER A 127 -8.06 33.81 6.28
N LEU A 128 -7.54 32.78 6.96
CA LEU A 128 -6.52 31.88 6.42
C LEU A 128 -7.05 31.14 5.18
N VAL A 129 -8.24 30.54 5.24
CA VAL A 129 -8.87 29.84 4.10
C VAL A 129 -8.99 30.77 2.88
N ARG A 130 -9.46 32.01 3.09
CA ARG A 130 -9.51 33.03 2.03
C ARG A 130 -8.12 33.34 1.45
N ILE A 131 -7.12 33.56 2.30
CA ILE A 131 -5.75 33.91 1.87
C ILE A 131 -5.10 32.79 1.06
N ILE A 132 -5.35 31.52 1.43
CA ILE A 132 -4.87 30.36 0.67
C ILE A 132 -5.42 30.41 -0.76
N ARG A 133 -6.73 30.59 -0.92
CA ARG A 133 -7.38 30.67 -2.25
C ARG A 133 -6.87 31.84 -3.07
N GLU A 134 -6.78 33.03 -2.48
CA GLU A 134 -6.24 34.22 -3.15
C GLU A 134 -4.80 34.00 -3.62
N THR A 135 -3.99 33.26 -2.85
CA THR A 135 -2.60 32.96 -3.19
C THR A 135 -2.51 31.97 -4.35
N GLY A 136 -3.32 30.91 -4.33
CA GLY A 136 -3.49 29.99 -5.46
C GLY A 136 -3.88 30.71 -6.75
N GLU A 137 -4.89 31.58 -6.68
CA GLU A 137 -5.35 32.39 -7.82
C GLU A 137 -4.23 33.29 -8.37
N ARG A 138 -3.51 34.01 -7.50
CA ARG A 138 -2.36 34.84 -7.91
C ARG A 138 -1.26 34.04 -8.59
N ARG A 139 -1.02 32.81 -8.14
CA ARG A 139 -0.02 31.89 -8.72
C ARG A 139 -0.54 31.14 -9.95
N GLY A 140 -1.82 31.24 -10.27
CA GLY A 140 -2.46 30.53 -11.38
C GLY A 140 -2.57 29.02 -11.13
N ILE A 141 -2.65 28.61 -9.87
CA ILE A 141 -2.79 27.22 -9.42
C ILE A 141 -4.20 27.09 -8.81
N PRO A 142 -5.13 26.35 -9.45
CA PRO A 142 -6.41 26.00 -8.82
C PRO A 142 -6.14 25.45 -7.41
N THR A 143 -6.86 25.96 -6.41
CA THR A 143 -6.57 25.67 -5.01
C THR A 143 -7.83 25.34 -4.23
N ARG A 144 -7.84 24.16 -3.58
CA ARG A 144 -8.82 23.75 -2.58
C ARG A 144 -8.26 23.85 -1.17
N VAL A 145 -9.14 23.95 -0.18
CA VAL A 145 -8.78 23.94 1.25
C VAL A 145 -9.66 22.94 1.99
N GLY A 146 -9.03 21.98 2.68
CA GLY A 146 -9.71 20.95 3.45
C GLY A 146 -9.64 21.20 4.95
N ALA A 147 -10.69 20.77 5.66
CA ALA A 147 -10.68 20.64 7.12
C ALA A 147 -10.46 19.17 7.51
N THR A 148 -10.04 18.94 8.76
CA THR A 148 -9.75 17.59 9.27
C THR A 148 -10.65 17.24 10.46
N PHE A 149 -11.02 15.96 10.56
CA PHE A 149 -11.56 15.36 11.78
C PHE A 149 -10.72 14.14 12.14
N ASP A 150 -10.20 14.12 13.37
CA ASP A 150 -9.40 13.01 13.88
C ASP A 150 -10.07 12.36 15.10
N PRO A 151 -10.20 11.03 15.15
CA PRO A 151 -10.86 10.36 16.27
C PRO A 151 -9.96 10.24 17.52
N GLY A 152 -8.66 10.48 17.40
CA GLY A 152 -7.68 10.24 18.47
C GLY A 152 -7.65 11.31 19.56
N PRO A 153 -6.99 11.02 20.70
CA PRO A 153 -6.84 11.93 21.85
C PRO A 153 -5.62 12.87 21.74
N GLU A 154 -4.83 12.80 20.67
CA GLU A 154 -3.43 13.21 20.70
C GLU A 154 -3.18 14.69 20.42
N PHE A 155 -3.87 15.27 19.43
CA PHE A 155 -3.41 16.51 18.80
C PHE A 155 -3.76 17.78 19.58
N ALA A 156 -4.89 17.78 20.28
CA ALA A 156 -5.35 18.92 21.05
C ALA A 156 -6.23 18.49 22.24
N ALA A 157 -6.35 19.35 23.24
CA ALA A 157 -7.25 19.12 24.35
C ALA A 157 -8.72 19.18 23.87
N SER A 158 -9.51 18.16 24.20
CA SER A 158 -10.92 18.08 23.78
C SER A 158 -11.86 17.95 24.97
N ALA A 159 -12.61 19.03 25.25
CA ALA A 159 -13.65 19.01 26.27
C ALA A 159 -14.88 18.19 25.81
N PHE A 160 -15.17 18.20 24.52
CA PHE A 160 -16.25 17.42 23.94
C PHE A 160 -16.00 15.92 24.16
N LYS A 161 -14.89 15.39 23.65
CA LYS A 161 -14.62 13.95 23.63
C LYS A 161 -14.38 13.34 25.01
N PHE A 162 -13.65 14.04 25.89
CA PHE A 162 -13.15 13.45 27.14
C PHE A 162 -13.83 13.95 28.42
N ARG A 163 -14.80 14.87 28.32
CA ARG A 163 -15.54 15.38 29.49
C ARG A 163 -17.05 15.41 29.32
N ARG A 164 -17.55 15.97 28.21
CA ARG A 164 -19.01 16.04 27.95
C ARG A 164 -19.56 14.74 27.39
N HIS A 165 -18.88 14.18 26.40
CA HIS A 165 -19.32 12.99 25.67
C HIS A 165 -18.31 11.82 25.71
N PRO A 166 -17.81 11.38 26.87
CA PRO A 166 -16.89 10.24 26.95
C PRO A 166 -17.52 8.89 26.58
N GLU A 167 -18.85 8.83 26.39
CA GLU A 167 -19.59 7.67 25.89
C GLU A 167 -19.30 7.35 24.43
N ILE A 168 -18.77 8.30 23.65
CA ILE A 168 -18.44 8.07 22.23
C ILE A 168 -17.11 7.35 22.02
N LEU A 169 -16.33 7.14 23.08
CA LEU A 169 -14.99 6.57 22.99
C LEU A 169 -15.04 5.05 22.92
N ALA A 170 -14.33 4.47 21.95
CA ALA A 170 -14.14 3.03 21.80
C ALA A 170 -13.09 2.56 22.81
N ARG A 171 -13.48 1.69 23.76
CA ARG A 171 -12.54 1.06 24.70
C ARG A 171 -12.26 -0.37 24.28
N GLY A 172 -10.99 -0.79 24.26
CA GLY A 172 -10.64 -2.17 23.92
C GLY A 172 -11.11 -3.18 24.98
N ALA A 173 -11.22 -2.75 26.24
CA ALA A 173 -11.79 -3.56 27.31
C ALA A 173 -13.26 -3.95 27.06
N ASP A 174 -14.04 -3.11 26.35
CA ASP A 174 -15.45 -3.38 26.03
C ASP A 174 -15.61 -4.59 25.09
N VAL A 175 -14.55 -4.91 24.34
CA VAL A 175 -14.59 -5.93 23.27
C VAL A 175 -13.57 -7.04 23.44
N GLY A 176 -12.87 -7.06 24.58
CA GLY A 176 -12.00 -8.18 24.99
C GLY A 176 -10.57 -8.11 24.47
N ILE A 177 -10.11 -6.96 23.98
CA ILE A 177 -8.75 -6.78 23.43
C ILE A 177 -7.78 -6.06 24.39
N GLY A 178 -8.25 -5.81 25.62
CA GLY A 178 -7.49 -5.11 26.65
C GLY A 178 -7.43 -3.58 26.44
N PRO A 179 -6.72 -2.86 27.32
CA PRO A 179 -6.55 -1.41 27.17
C PRO A 179 -5.73 -1.07 25.91
N ILE A 180 -6.26 -0.13 25.13
CA ILE A 180 -5.66 0.43 23.93
C ILE A 180 -6.01 1.93 23.87
N ILE A 181 -5.48 2.64 22.88
CA ILE A 181 -5.86 4.02 22.64
C ILE A 181 -7.36 4.15 22.35
N GLU A 182 -8.04 5.00 23.12
CA GLU A 182 -9.46 5.29 23.01
C GLU A 182 -9.68 6.32 21.90
N MET A 183 -10.39 5.89 20.85
CA MET A 183 -10.74 6.71 19.69
C MET A 183 -12.25 6.91 19.61
N VAL A 184 -12.70 8.00 19.00
CA VAL A 184 -14.13 8.23 18.76
C VAL A 184 -14.71 7.12 17.88
N ARG A 185 -15.68 6.36 18.42
CA ARG A 185 -16.48 5.36 17.72
C ARG A 185 -17.55 6.08 16.89
N HIS A 186 -17.43 5.99 15.57
CA HIS A 186 -18.27 6.74 14.62
C HIS A 186 -19.78 6.47 14.73
N PHE A 187 -20.19 5.25 15.05
CA PHE A 187 -21.60 4.88 15.20
C PHE A 187 -22.15 5.00 16.65
N SER A 188 -21.59 5.90 17.44
CA SER A 188 -22.06 6.16 18.81
C SER A 188 -23.40 6.89 18.85
N VAL A 189 -24.07 6.80 19.99
CA VAL A 189 -25.27 7.57 20.32
C VAL A 189 -24.93 8.50 21.48
N LEU A 190 -25.19 9.79 21.32
CA LEU A 190 -24.83 10.82 22.27
C LEU A 190 -25.83 10.88 23.42
N ASP A 191 -25.29 11.06 24.63
CA ASP A 191 -26.08 11.54 25.75
C ASP A 191 -26.51 12.99 25.50
N GLY A 192 -27.63 13.39 26.11
CA GLY A 192 -28.13 14.75 25.94
C GLY A 192 -27.38 15.76 26.80
N ASP A 193 -27.18 16.97 26.30
CA ASP A 193 -26.58 18.08 27.02
C ASP A 193 -27.36 19.40 26.82
N ASP A 194 -26.91 20.47 27.47
CA ASP A 194 -27.48 21.83 27.37
C ASP A 194 -26.48 22.84 26.78
N HIS A 195 -25.41 22.35 26.13
CA HIS A 195 -24.38 23.22 25.56
C HIS A 195 -24.82 23.80 24.22
N HIS A 196 -24.53 25.07 23.96
CA HIS A 196 -24.92 25.70 22.72
C HIS A 196 -23.98 25.31 21.56
N TYR A 197 -24.53 24.69 20.53
CA TYR A 197 -23.82 24.40 19.28
C TYR A 197 -24.53 25.09 18.10
N ALA A 198 -23.81 25.38 17.02
CA ALA A 198 -24.36 26.04 15.83
C ALA A 198 -25.58 25.30 15.25
N ALA A 199 -25.49 23.97 15.13
CA ALA A 199 -26.59 23.13 14.65
C ALA A 199 -27.61 22.76 15.75
N TYR A 200 -27.24 22.91 17.02
CA TYR A 200 -28.04 22.51 18.20
C TYR A 200 -28.03 23.63 19.25
N PRO A 201 -28.78 24.73 19.02
CA PRO A 201 -28.68 25.92 19.85
C PRO A 201 -29.19 25.74 21.28
N ASP A 202 -30.00 24.71 21.54
CA ASP A 202 -30.58 24.40 22.85
C ASP A 202 -29.87 23.21 23.54
N GLY A 203 -28.76 22.70 23.00
CA GLY A 203 -28.13 21.46 23.47
C GLY A 203 -28.40 20.27 22.56
N ILE A 204 -27.57 19.23 22.67
CA ILE A 204 -27.73 17.97 21.95
C ILE A 204 -28.88 17.19 22.61
N PRO A 205 -29.93 16.79 21.86
CA PRO A 205 -30.97 15.91 22.40
C PRO A 205 -30.41 14.53 22.75
N ALA A 206 -30.83 13.96 23.89
CA ALA A 206 -30.46 12.60 24.25
C ALA A 206 -30.91 11.59 23.20
N GLY A 207 -30.02 10.67 22.82
CA GLY A 207 -30.29 9.68 21.77
C GLY A 207 -29.94 10.14 20.36
N THR A 208 -29.35 11.34 20.20
CA THR A 208 -28.86 11.82 18.90
C THR A 208 -27.72 10.93 18.42
N ARG A 209 -27.79 10.48 17.17
CA ARG A 209 -26.72 9.66 16.57
C ARG A 209 -25.53 10.53 16.21
N PHE A 210 -24.33 10.02 16.44
CA PHE A 210 -23.12 10.79 16.21
C PHE A 210 -22.96 11.23 14.74
N GLY A 211 -23.34 10.38 13.78
CA GLY A 211 -23.32 10.73 12.36
C GLY A 211 -24.23 11.91 12.00
N GLU A 212 -25.42 12.00 12.61
CA GLU A 212 -26.34 13.13 12.43
C GLU A 212 -25.77 14.41 13.06
N PHE A 213 -25.28 14.32 14.30
CA PHE A 213 -24.65 15.44 14.98
C PHE A 213 -23.47 15.99 14.18
N LEU A 214 -22.49 15.13 13.88
CA LEU A 214 -21.28 15.52 13.16
C LEU A 214 -21.62 16.09 11.78
N GLY A 215 -22.56 15.48 11.05
CA GLY A 215 -22.94 15.96 9.72
C GLY A 215 -23.53 17.36 9.73
N ARG A 216 -24.51 17.63 10.60
CA ARG A 216 -25.10 18.98 10.73
C ARG A 216 -24.09 20.01 11.19
N GLN A 217 -23.27 19.63 12.17
CA GLN A 217 -22.28 20.50 12.79
C GLN A 217 -21.16 20.86 11.80
N ALA A 218 -20.67 19.87 11.05
CA ALA A 218 -19.67 20.06 10.01
C ALA A 218 -20.21 20.89 8.83
N GLU A 219 -21.45 20.67 8.39
CA GLU A 219 -22.03 21.46 7.28
C GLU A 219 -22.02 22.96 7.59
N ASP A 220 -22.47 23.34 8.79
CA ASP A 220 -22.48 24.75 9.20
C ASP A 220 -21.06 25.33 9.36
N TYR A 221 -20.16 24.60 10.06
CA TYR A 221 -18.77 25.02 10.26
C TYR A 221 -18.03 25.21 8.92
N LEU A 222 -18.09 24.23 8.03
CA LEU A 222 -17.35 24.25 6.77
C LEU A 222 -17.87 25.35 5.86
N ALA A 223 -19.19 25.58 5.82
CA ALA A 223 -19.78 26.69 5.09
C ALA A 223 -19.35 28.06 5.65
N ALA A 224 -19.31 28.20 6.98
CA ALA A 224 -18.94 29.45 7.64
C ALA A 224 -17.45 29.82 7.44
N MET A 225 -16.56 28.83 7.44
CA MET A 225 -15.12 29.03 7.21
C MET A 225 -14.75 29.05 5.72
N GLY A 226 -15.58 28.46 4.85
CA GLY A 226 -15.36 28.36 3.42
C GLY A 226 -14.45 27.20 2.99
N PHE A 227 -14.50 26.07 3.69
CA PHE A 227 -13.78 24.84 3.32
C PHE A 227 -14.45 24.11 2.14
N ASP A 228 -13.64 23.39 1.34
CA ASP A 228 -14.14 22.67 0.16
C ASP A 228 -14.51 21.21 0.46
N TYR A 229 -13.90 20.60 1.45
CA TYR A 229 -14.07 19.19 1.79
C TYR A 229 -13.66 18.89 3.23
N LEU A 230 -14.10 17.73 3.72
CA LEU A 230 -13.73 17.21 5.03
C LEU A 230 -12.85 15.97 4.86
N TRP A 231 -11.72 15.92 5.57
CA TRP A 231 -10.85 14.74 5.67
C TRP A 231 -11.10 14.00 6.99
N LEU A 232 -11.54 12.74 6.91
CA LEU A 232 -11.68 11.86 8.06
C LEU A 232 -10.40 11.02 8.23
N SER A 233 -9.72 11.22 9.35
CA SER A 233 -8.42 10.62 9.63
C SER A 233 -8.51 9.33 10.46
N ASN A 234 -7.38 8.62 10.58
CA ASN A 234 -7.15 7.50 11.50
C ASN A 234 -8.30 6.48 11.56
N GLY A 235 -8.81 6.10 10.39
CA GLY A 235 -9.84 5.07 10.23
C GLY A 235 -11.23 5.44 10.74
N PHE A 236 -11.46 6.72 11.08
CA PHE A 236 -12.79 7.19 11.45
C PHE A 236 -13.78 6.96 10.32
N GLY A 237 -14.95 6.40 10.67
CA GLY A 237 -15.94 5.91 9.71
C GLY A 237 -15.72 4.46 9.22
N PHE A 238 -14.61 3.82 9.60
CA PHE A 238 -14.34 2.41 9.29
C PHE A 238 -14.28 1.56 10.55
N SER A 239 -13.47 1.94 11.54
CA SER A 239 -13.30 1.18 12.78
C SER A 239 -13.10 2.12 13.97
N GLY A 240 -13.56 1.70 15.16
CA GLY A 240 -13.23 2.35 16.44
C GLY A 240 -11.84 1.96 16.98
N TYR A 241 -11.19 1.00 16.33
CA TYR A 241 -9.93 0.36 16.73
C TYR A 241 -8.92 0.36 15.57
N ALA A 242 -8.97 1.40 14.73
CA ALA A 242 -8.30 1.47 13.42
C ALA A 242 -6.77 1.25 13.38
N TRP A 243 -6.13 1.21 14.55
CA TRP A 243 -4.70 0.94 14.71
C TRP A 243 -4.37 -0.47 15.20
N SER A 244 -5.38 -1.25 15.59
CA SER A 244 -5.21 -2.63 16.00
C SER A 244 -5.55 -3.57 14.85
N GLU A 245 -4.90 -4.73 14.82
CA GLU A 245 -5.31 -5.89 14.03
C GLU A 245 -6.37 -6.76 14.73
N LEU A 246 -6.82 -6.33 15.91
CA LEU A 246 -7.91 -6.88 16.70
C LEU A 246 -9.05 -5.85 16.76
N GLY A 247 -10.27 -6.30 17.05
CA GLY A 247 -11.45 -5.43 17.04
C GLY A 247 -12.71 -6.12 17.55
N GLU A 248 -13.88 -5.58 17.21
CA GLU A 248 -15.16 -6.09 17.72
C GLU A 248 -15.46 -7.52 17.23
N SER A 249 -14.99 -7.91 16.03
CA SER A 249 -15.23 -9.24 15.46
C SER A 249 -14.06 -10.22 15.57
N PHE A 250 -12.89 -9.79 16.04
CA PHE A 250 -11.77 -10.70 16.34
C PHE A 250 -10.92 -10.18 17.51
N ASP A 251 -10.80 -10.97 18.57
CA ASP A 251 -10.11 -10.56 19.80
C ASP A 251 -8.70 -11.18 19.99
N GLY A 252 -8.22 -11.90 18.97
CA GLY A 252 -6.94 -12.62 19.00
C GLY A 252 -7.05 -14.06 19.49
N ALA A 253 -8.18 -14.46 20.09
CA ALA A 253 -8.48 -15.83 20.50
C ALA A 253 -9.58 -16.47 19.66
N GLU A 254 -10.60 -15.71 19.26
CA GLU A 254 -11.70 -16.20 18.42
C GLU A 254 -12.32 -15.12 17.53
N PHE A 255 -12.96 -15.55 16.45
CA PHE A 255 -13.78 -14.70 15.59
C PHE A 255 -15.22 -14.67 16.11
N HIS A 256 -15.73 -13.48 16.44
CA HIS A 256 -17.07 -13.22 16.97
C HIS A 256 -18.07 -12.93 15.84
N THR A 257 -18.39 -13.96 15.06
CA THR A 257 -19.23 -13.90 13.85
C THR A 257 -20.66 -13.43 14.16
N ASP A 258 -21.13 -13.63 15.39
CA ASP A 258 -22.44 -13.18 15.87
C ASP A 258 -22.58 -11.64 15.88
N ARG A 259 -21.45 -10.91 15.94
CA ARG A 259 -21.42 -9.44 15.99
C ARG A 259 -21.44 -8.78 14.62
N THR A 260 -21.02 -9.48 13.57
CA THR A 260 -20.81 -8.96 12.21
C THR A 260 -22.02 -8.22 11.65
N ALA A 261 -23.22 -8.81 11.71
CA ALA A 261 -24.42 -8.17 11.14
C ALA A 261 -24.76 -6.85 11.84
N GLY A 262 -24.60 -6.78 13.16
CA GLY A 262 -24.85 -5.57 13.95
C GLY A 262 -23.80 -4.49 13.73
N LEU A 263 -22.52 -4.88 13.64
CA LEU A 263 -21.41 -3.98 13.29
C LEU A 263 -21.64 -3.32 11.94
N ARG A 264 -21.95 -4.13 10.93
CA ARG A 264 -22.17 -3.67 9.57
C ARG A 264 -23.31 -2.65 9.48
N ALA A 265 -24.44 -2.97 10.11
CA ALA A 265 -25.61 -2.10 10.11
C ALA A 265 -25.32 -0.74 10.77
N ARG A 266 -24.64 -0.73 11.92
CA ARG A 266 -24.28 0.49 12.65
C ARG A 266 -23.29 1.36 11.86
N ALA A 267 -22.28 0.76 11.25
CA ALA A 267 -21.32 1.48 10.42
C ALA A 267 -21.99 2.15 9.21
N LEU A 268 -22.88 1.45 8.51
CA LEU A 268 -23.61 2.01 7.37
C LEU A 268 -24.62 3.08 7.80
N GLU A 269 -25.27 2.91 8.93
CA GLU A 269 -26.19 3.91 9.49
C GLU A 269 -25.47 5.24 9.80
N PHE A 270 -24.24 5.17 10.34
CA PHE A 270 -23.40 6.37 10.51
C PHE A 270 -23.18 7.09 9.19
N TRP A 271 -22.79 6.38 8.12
CA TRP A 271 -22.53 7.00 6.82
C TRP A 271 -23.80 7.57 6.18
N ASP A 272 -24.92 6.87 6.30
CA ASP A 272 -26.23 7.33 5.83
C ASP A 272 -26.70 8.59 6.57
N ASP A 273 -26.43 8.69 7.88
CA ASP A 273 -26.71 9.89 8.68
C ASP A 273 -25.77 11.04 8.31
N LEU A 274 -24.46 10.78 8.25
CA LEU A 274 -23.45 11.79 7.91
C LEU A 274 -23.71 12.41 6.54
N ARG A 275 -23.94 11.58 5.50
CA ARG A 275 -24.16 12.04 4.12
C ARG A 275 -25.51 12.69 3.89
N ARG A 276 -26.48 12.48 4.77
CA ARG A 276 -27.78 13.17 4.72
C ARG A 276 -27.64 14.64 5.11
N GLU A 277 -26.77 14.91 6.09
CA GLU A 277 -26.61 16.23 6.68
C GLU A 277 -25.41 17.00 6.10
N LEU A 278 -24.37 16.31 5.61
CA LEU A 278 -23.15 16.91 5.05
C LEU A 278 -23.11 16.82 3.52
N SER A 279 -23.02 17.96 2.85
CA SER A 279 -23.07 18.06 1.38
C SER A 279 -21.69 18.00 0.72
N VAL A 280 -20.67 18.59 1.35
CA VAL A 280 -19.30 18.66 0.81
C VAL A 280 -18.66 17.28 0.61
N PRO A 281 -17.68 17.12 -0.30
CA PRO A 281 -16.92 15.87 -0.43
C PRO A 281 -16.26 15.43 0.88
N ILE A 282 -16.21 14.11 1.09
CA ILE A 282 -15.50 13.49 2.20
C ILE A 282 -14.31 12.71 1.64
N GLU A 283 -13.12 13.05 2.08
CA GLU A 283 -11.89 12.31 1.83
C GLU A 283 -11.47 11.57 3.10
N VAL A 284 -10.70 10.49 2.97
CA VAL A 284 -10.41 9.61 4.10
C VAL A 284 -8.96 9.11 4.10
N ARG A 285 -8.44 8.87 5.30
CA ARG A 285 -7.16 8.18 5.54
C ARG A 285 -7.32 6.65 5.70
N GLY A 286 -8.48 6.19 6.17
CA GLY A 286 -8.77 4.77 6.43
C GLY A 286 -7.96 4.18 7.61
N THR A 287 -8.13 2.88 7.86
CA THR A 287 -7.40 2.16 8.92
C THR A 287 -5.94 1.95 8.52
N ASN A 288 -5.17 1.25 9.35
CA ASN A 288 -3.80 0.85 9.02
C ASN A 288 -3.68 -0.43 8.18
N GLN A 289 -4.77 -1.17 8.03
CA GLN A 289 -4.76 -2.56 7.59
C GLN A 289 -5.25 -2.73 6.14
N SER A 290 -5.23 -3.95 5.62
CA SER A 290 -5.89 -4.26 4.35
C SER A 290 -7.41 -4.40 4.50
N ALA A 291 -8.12 -4.36 3.38
CA ALA A 291 -9.57 -4.52 3.40
C ALA A 291 -10.00 -5.87 4.00
N GLY A 292 -9.23 -6.95 3.79
CA GLY A 292 -9.54 -8.26 4.35
C GLY A 292 -9.28 -8.36 5.86
N ILE A 293 -8.26 -7.66 6.36
CA ILE A 293 -8.00 -7.58 7.81
C ILE A 293 -9.07 -6.72 8.49
N ASP A 294 -9.50 -5.61 7.86
CA ASP A 294 -10.61 -4.79 8.34
C ASP A 294 -11.93 -5.59 8.44
N ILE A 295 -12.20 -6.48 7.47
CA ILE A 295 -13.34 -7.41 7.54
C ILE A 295 -13.21 -8.35 8.75
N GLY A 296 -12.05 -8.97 8.95
CA GLY A 296 -11.86 -9.91 10.07
C GLY A 296 -11.91 -9.24 11.44
N ALA A 297 -11.27 -8.09 11.60
CA ALA A 297 -11.13 -7.40 12.88
C ALA A 297 -12.42 -6.69 13.32
N ASP A 298 -13.10 -5.99 12.40
CA ASP A 298 -14.25 -5.13 12.74
C ASP A 298 -15.45 -5.26 11.79
N SER A 299 -15.47 -6.24 10.88
CA SER A 299 -16.56 -6.45 9.93
C SER A 299 -16.91 -5.21 9.09
N VAL A 300 -15.87 -4.49 8.64
CA VAL A 300 -16.00 -3.21 7.94
C VAL A 300 -16.70 -3.36 6.58
N PRO A 301 -17.82 -2.65 6.30
CA PRO A 301 -18.54 -2.72 5.03
C PRO A 301 -17.98 -1.76 3.95
N ALA A 302 -16.71 -1.91 3.58
CA ALA A 302 -16.09 -0.98 2.63
C ALA A 302 -16.75 -1.02 1.24
N LEU A 303 -17.24 -2.19 0.79
CA LEU A 303 -18.00 -2.32 -0.45
C LEU A 303 -19.22 -1.40 -0.50
N GLU A 304 -20.11 -1.49 0.48
CA GLU A 304 -21.31 -0.65 0.50
C GLU A 304 -20.96 0.84 0.66
N ILE A 305 -19.92 1.18 1.43
CA ILE A 305 -19.42 2.57 1.54
C ILE A 305 -18.98 3.11 0.17
N TYR A 306 -18.27 2.29 -0.61
CA TYR A 306 -17.75 2.66 -1.92
C TYR A 306 -18.88 2.80 -2.95
N GLU A 307 -19.80 1.84 -3.02
CA GLU A 307 -20.88 1.83 -4.02
C GLU A 307 -21.91 2.94 -3.80
N ARG A 308 -22.17 3.29 -2.54
CA ARG A 308 -23.04 4.42 -2.17
C ARG A 308 -22.38 5.78 -2.42
N GLY A 309 -21.07 5.81 -2.69
CA GLY A 309 -20.33 7.04 -2.96
C GLY A 309 -20.23 7.94 -1.72
N HIS A 310 -20.12 7.33 -0.53
CA HIS A 310 -20.01 8.09 0.72
C HIS A 310 -18.66 8.82 0.86
N ILE A 311 -17.63 8.34 0.16
CA ILE A 311 -16.28 8.91 0.13
C ILE A 311 -15.85 9.22 -1.32
N ALA A 312 -15.01 10.25 -1.49
CA ALA A 312 -14.58 10.73 -2.80
C ALA A 312 -13.47 9.89 -3.47
N GLY A 313 -12.72 9.14 -2.67
CA GLY A 313 -11.63 8.28 -3.13
C GLY A 313 -11.24 7.27 -2.06
N PRO A 314 -10.56 6.17 -2.44
CA PRO A 314 -10.17 5.15 -1.48
C PRO A 314 -9.13 5.71 -0.49
N PRO A 315 -8.96 5.09 0.68
CA PRO A 315 -7.88 5.47 1.59
C PRO A 315 -6.48 5.28 0.96
N PRO A 316 -5.50 6.17 1.27
CA PRO A 316 -4.11 6.03 0.84
C PRO A 316 -3.38 4.81 1.46
N ASN A 317 -2.12 4.64 1.05
CA ASN A 317 -1.14 3.85 1.80
C ASN A 317 -1.01 4.32 3.26
N SER A 318 -0.75 3.37 4.16
CA SER A 318 -0.55 3.63 5.60
C SER A 318 0.94 3.87 5.88
N PRO A 319 1.32 4.67 6.89
CA PRO A 319 2.73 4.92 7.23
C PRO A 319 3.38 3.74 8.00
N TRP A 320 2.88 2.50 7.85
CA TRP A 320 3.37 1.36 8.64
C TRP A 320 4.75 0.87 8.20
N GLY A 321 5.08 0.98 6.91
CA GLY A 321 6.41 0.68 6.41
C GLY A 321 7.49 1.39 7.22
N PRO A 322 7.48 2.73 7.33
CA PRO A 322 8.49 3.46 8.08
C PRO A 322 8.35 3.42 9.61
N LEU A 323 7.13 3.30 10.14
CA LEU A 323 6.93 3.30 11.60
C LEU A 323 7.29 1.96 12.24
N ASN A 324 7.04 0.85 11.55
CA ASN A 324 7.14 -0.50 12.10
C ASN A 324 8.00 -1.46 11.26
N GLU A 325 8.65 -0.98 10.20
CA GLU A 325 9.40 -1.77 9.22
C GLU A 325 8.57 -2.85 8.50
N ASP A 326 7.24 -2.69 8.46
CA ASP A 326 6.31 -3.62 7.83
C ASP A 326 5.76 -3.04 6.52
N PHE A 327 6.58 -3.07 5.48
CA PHE A 327 6.17 -2.64 4.13
C PHE A 327 5.17 -3.60 3.47
N GLY A 328 5.10 -4.85 3.94
CA GLY A 328 4.12 -5.82 3.45
C GLY A 328 2.70 -5.39 3.73
N ILE A 329 2.40 -4.96 4.97
CA ILE A 329 1.05 -4.50 5.32
C ILE A 329 0.70 -3.19 4.62
N GLU A 330 1.67 -2.29 4.45
CA GLU A 330 1.44 -1.05 3.71
C GLU A 330 1.07 -1.29 2.25
N ILE A 331 1.86 -2.11 1.53
CA ILE A 331 1.62 -2.40 0.11
C ILE A 331 0.37 -3.26 -0.08
N CYS A 332 0.16 -4.29 0.75
CA CYS A 332 -1.06 -5.11 0.73
C CYS A 332 -2.31 -4.27 1.03
N GLY A 333 -2.22 -3.39 2.05
CA GLY A 333 -3.29 -2.47 2.41
C GLY A 333 -3.61 -1.50 1.29
N TYR A 334 -2.59 -0.94 0.64
CA TYR A 334 -2.79 -0.03 -0.48
C TYR A 334 -3.42 -0.73 -1.68
N LEU A 335 -2.89 -1.88 -2.11
CA LEU A 335 -3.41 -2.65 -3.25
C LEU A 335 -4.87 -3.10 -3.04
N SER A 336 -5.20 -3.63 -1.86
CA SER A 336 -6.56 -4.12 -1.58
C SER A 336 -7.61 -3.00 -1.67
N ARG A 337 -7.29 -1.82 -1.14
CA ARG A 337 -8.21 -0.65 -1.12
C ARG A 337 -8.42 0.02 -2.46
N ILE A 338 -7.48 -0.13 -3.39
CA ILE A 338 -7.56 0.45 -4.74
C ILE A 338 -8.04 -0.57 -5.79
N ALA A 339 -8.16 -1.86 -5.47
CA ALA A 339 -8.66 -2.88 -6.39
C ALA A 339 -10.02 -2.47 -7.00
N MET A 340 -10.88 -1.91 -6.15
CA MET A 340 -12.11 -1.21 -6.51
C MET A 340 -11.99 0.25 -6.08
N LEU A 341 -12.55 1.17 -6.87
CA LEU A 341 -12.61 2.58 -6.50
C LEU A 341 -14.03 2.96 -6.03
N PRO A 342 -14.17 3.90 -5.08
CA PRO A 342 -15.48 4.45 -4.72
C PRO A 342 -16.19 5.03 -5.93
N ARG A 343 -17.53 4.98 -5.89
CA ARG A 343 -18.36 5.48 -6.98
C ARG A 343 -18.05 6.95 -7.28
N GLY A 344 -17.71 7.23 -8.53
CA GLY A 344 -17.40 8.58 -9.01
C GLY A 344 -15.94 9.00 -8.82
N SER A 345 -15.11 8.16 -8.20
CA SER A 345 -13.67 8.41 -8.10
C SER A 345 -12.98 8.15 -9.44
N GLU A 346 -12.05 9.03 -9.83
CA GLU A 346 -11.28 8.89 -11.08
C GLU A 346 -9.86 8.33 -10.89
N GLY A 347 -9.50 7.96 -9.66
CA GLY A 347 -8.16 7.50 -9.29
C GLY A 347 -8.01 7.32 -7.79
N TYR A 348 -6.77 7.30 -7.34
CA TYR A 348 -6.41 7.10 -5.94
C TYR A 348 -5.15 7.90 -5.59
N ARG A 349 -4.85 7.98 -4.30
CA ARG A 349 -3.83 8.88 -3.75
C ARG A 349 -2.71 8.15 -3.03
N PHE A 350 -1.50 8.64 -3.23
CA PHE A 350 -0.32 8.32 -2.41
C PHE A 350 -0.19 9.37 -1.31
N ARG A 351 0.18 8.96 -0.09
CA ARG A 351 0.43 9.86 1.04
C ARG A 351 1.80 9.57 1.65
N PHE A 352 2.64 10.59 1.72
CA PHE A 352 3.98 10.50 2.28
C PHE A 352 4.06 11.18 3.64
N TYR A 353 4.62 10.49 4.63
CA TYR A 353 4.79 11.00 5.99
C TYR A 353 6.16 11.67 6.16
N ALA A 354 6.27 12.97 5.88
CA ALA A 354 7.51 13.74 5.90
C ALA A 354 7.87 14.31 7.28
N ASN A 355 6.91 14.93 7.97
CA ASN A 355 7.10 15.63 9.25
C ASN A 355 5.93 15.32 10.20
N ASP A 356 6.20 15.25 11.50
CA ASP A 356 5.17 15.17 12.55
C ASP A 356 5.05 16.54 13.23
N PRO A 357 3.91 17.25 13.09
CA PRO A 357 3.69 18.52 13.74
C PRO A 357 3.22 18.35 15.19
N TRP A 358 2.84 17.16 15.66
CA TRP A 358 2.28 16.93 17.00
C TRP A 358 3.28 16.30 17.97
N PHE A 359 4.22 15.52 17.45
CA PHE A 359 5.24 14.85 18.24
C PHE A 359 6.65 15.32 17.86
N TRP A 360 7.62 15.04 18.73
CA TRP A 360 9.03 15.45 18.60
C TRP A 360 9.80 14.76 17.45
N GLN A 361 9.09 14.12 16.53
CA GLN A 361 9.64 13.33 15.45
C GLN A 361 9.54 14.09 14.13
N GLN A 362 10.52 13.94 13.27
CA GLN A 362 10.52 14.44 11.91
C GLN A 362 10.88 13.28 10.99
N PRO A 363 9.90 12.45 10.59
CA PRO A 363 10.10 11.20 9.87
C PRO A 363 11.17 11.23 8.79
N TRP A 364 11.18 12.25 7.90
CA TRP A 364 12.20 12.42 6.84
C TRP A 364 13.63 12.25 7.36
N TRP A 365 13.91 12.83 8.52
CA TRP A 365 15.22 12.81 9.16
C TRP A 365 15.39 11.62 10.09
N ASP A 366 14.36 11.30 10.88
CA ASP A 366 14.45 10.39 12.02
C ASP A 366 14.26 8.92 11.63
N PHE A 367 13.35 8.63 10.69
CA PHE A 367 12.97 7.27 10.31
C PHE A 367 13.56 6.87 8.98
N TYR A 368 13.43 7.72 7.95
CA TYR A 368 13.96 7.40 6.64
C TYR A 368 15.46 7.70 6.53
N HIS A 369 16.03 8.54 7.41
CA HIS A 369 17.43 9.00 7.26
C HIS A 369 17.70 9.61 5.87
N ARG A 370 16.70 10.30 5.32
CA ARG A 370 16.70 10.90 3.97
C ARG A 370 16.82 9.89 2.82
N GLU A 371 16.46 8.65 3.08
CA GLU A 371 16.32 7.60 2.08
C GLU A 371 14.90 7.61 1.49
N THR A 372 14.76 7.24 0.23
CA THR A 372 13.53 7.43 -0.57
C THR A 372 12.73 6.14 -0.75
N PHE A 373 13.04 5.07 -0.02
CA PHE A 373 12.40 3.76 -0.17
C PHE A 373 10.87 3.81 -0.05
N ASP A 374 10.34 4.65 0.85
CA ASP A 374 8.89 4.80 1.10
C ASP A 374 8.21 5.83 0.17
N ILE A 375 8.96 6.35 -0.80
CA ILE A 375 8.43 7.07 -1.96
C ILE A 375 8.36 6.09 -3.13
N HIS A 376 9.49 5.42 -3.40
CA HIS A 376 9.64 4.49 -4.51
C HIS A 376 8.70 3.29 -4.46
N LEU A 377 8.53 2.68 -3.27
CA LEU A 377 7.69 1.49 -3.11
C LEU A 377 6.21 1.81 -3.37
N PRO A 378 5.56 2.74 -2.64
CA PRO A 378 4.15 3.04 -2.87
C PRO A 378 3.86 3.67 -4.24
N LEU A 379 4.75 4.51 -4.79
CA LEU A 379 4.58 5.06 -6.16
C LEU A 379 4.78 4.02 -7.27
N SER A 380 5.33 2.84 -6.94
CA SER A 380 5.37 1.72 -7.87
C SER A 380 4.03 1.02 -8.05
N VAL A 381 3.04 1.29 -7.20
CA VAL A 381 1.75 0.58 -7.17
C VAL A 381 0.83 1.03 -8.29
N ALA A 382 0.17 0.07 -8.96
CA ALA A 382 -0.80 0.33 -10.01
C ALA A 382 -2.04 -0.57 -9.94
N ARG A 383 -3.18 -0.01 -10.39
CA ARG A 383 -4.41 -0.76 -10.65
C ARG A 383 -4.57 -1.04 -12.15
N VAL A 384 -5.05 -2.23 -12.50
CA VAL A 384 -5.49 -2.58 -13.85
C VAL A 384 -7.02 -2.51 -13.93
N THR A 385 -7.53 -1.90 -14.98
CA THR A 385 -8.97 -1.78 -15.30
C THR A 385 -9.41 -2.83 -16.33
N GLY A 386 -10.71 -3.06 -16.46
CA GLY A 386 -11.28 -4.06 -17.37
C GLY A 386 -11.14 -3.72 -18.85
N ASP A 387 -10.78 -2.49 -19.23
CA ASP A 387 -10.38 -2.15 -20.60
C ASP A 387 -8.87 -2.30 -20.85
N GLY A 388 -8.10 -2.68 -19.82
CA GLY A 388 -6.66 -2.88 -19.86
C GLY A 388 -5.83 -1.64 -19.54
N MET A 389 -6.44 -0.53 -19.14
CA MET A 389 -5.69 0.67 -18.72
C MET A 389 -5.00 0.45 -17.38
N ILE A 390 -3.76 0.92 -17.29
CA ILE A 390 -2.98 0.99 -16.06
C ILE A 390 -3.21 2.34 -15.40
N GLN A 391 -3.68 2.32 -14.16
CA GLN A 391 -3.94 3.50 -13.35
C GLN A 391 -2.90 3.58 -12.24
N PRO A 392 -1.89 4.47 -12.34
CA PRO A 392 -1.02 4.84 -11.22
C PRO A 392 -1.73 5.85 -10.29
N PRO A 393 -1.12 6.22 -9.13
CA PRO A 393 -1.67 7.27 -8.27
C PRO A 393 -1.88 8.57 -9.05
N ARG A 394 -3.04 9.21 -8.85
CA ARG A 394 -3.39 10.50 -9.49
C ARG A 394 -3.22 11.68 -8.54
N GLU A 395 -3.09 11.41 -7.25
CA GLU A 395 -3.00 12.42 -6.20
C GLU A 395 -1.82 12.10 -5.27
N VAL A 396 -1.19 13.14 -4.72
CA VAL A 396 -0.12 13.03 -3.72
C VAL A 396 -0.42 13.90 -2.53
N ASN A 397 -0.32 13.34 -1.32
CA ASN A 397 -0.44 14.06 -0.06
C ASN A 397 0.89 14.07 0.69
N ILE A 398 1.26 15.21 1.28
CA ILE A 398 2.43 15.33 2.16
C ILE A 398 1.95 15.62 3.59
N LEU A 399 2.08 14.64 4.48
CA LEU A 399 1.84 14.79 5.92
C LEU A 399 3.16 14.93 6.67
N SER A 400 3.45 16.03 7.35
CA SER A 400 3.01 17.39 7.02
C SER A 400 4.19 18.16 6.43
N ILE A 401 3.94 19.39 5.98
CA ILE A 401 4.99 20.26 5.45
C ILE A 401 5.71 21.08 6.54
N ASP A 402 5.25 21.01 7.79
CA ASP A 402 5.81 21.72 8.92
C ASP A 402 6.23 20.79 10.06
N THR A 403 7.26 21.20 10.79
CA THR A 403 7.75 20.43 11.94
C THR A 403 6.90 20.66 13.20
N ALA A 404 7.21 19.94 14.28
CA ALA A 404 6.57 20.09 15.59
C ALA A 404 6.61 21.52 16.16
N HIS A 405 7.56 22.34 15.70
CA HIS A 405 7.72 23.74 16.06
C HIS A 405 7.21 24.72 14.98
N GLY A 406 6.53 24.23 13.94
CA GLY A 406 6.01 25.06 12.84
C GLY A 406 7.06 25.48 11.82
N VAL A 407 8.26 24.91 11.85
CA VAL A 407 9.30 25.26 10.86
C VAL A 407 8.94 24.66 9.50
N LEU A 408 8.84 25.51 8.47
CA LEU A 408 8.80 25.12 7.06
C LEU A 408 10.23 24.90 6.55
N ASP A 409 10.72 23.66 6.57
CA ASP A 409 12.10 23.34 6.13
C ASP A 409 12.17 23.13 4.62
N GLU A 410 12.70 24.13 3.91
CA GLU A 410 12.91 24.10 2.46
C GLU A 410 13.75 22.88 2.01
N ARG A 411 14.64 22.35 2.86
CA ARG A 411 15.44 21.16 2.52
C ARG A 411 14.56 19.93 2.40
N CYS A 412 13.60 19.75 3.32
CA CYS A 412 12.64 18.66 3.26
C CYS A 412 11.79 18.78 1.98
N ALA A 413 11.22 19.96 1.71
CA ALA A 413 10.40 20.20 0.52
C ALA A 413 11.17 19.93 -0.78
N ARG A 414 12.43 20.37 -0.86
CA ARG A 414 13.28 20.15 -2.04
C ARG A 414 13.64 18.67 -2.21
N GLU A 415 14.03 17.97 -1.15
CA GLU A 415 14.44 16.56 -1.23
C GLU A 415 13.26 15.64 -1.54
N VAL A 416 12.18 15.74 -0.75
CA VAL A 416 10.97 14.94 -0.90
C VAL A 416 10.26 15.26 -2.21
N GLY A 417 10.05 16.56 -2.51
CA GLY A 417 9.37 16.99 -3.73
C GLY A 417 10.11 16.57 -5.00
N THR A 418 11.45 16.58 -4.98
CA THR A 418 12.27 16.10 -6.12
C THR A 418 12.20 14.58 -6.24
N ALA A 419 12.28 13.83 -5.14
CA ALA A 419 12.19 12.38 -5.16
C ALA A 419 10.85 11.89 -5.76
N ILE A 420 9.73 12.51 -5.36
CA ILE A 420 8.41 12.21 -5.91
C ILE A 420 8.36 12.57 -7.40
N ALA A 421 8.84 13.75 -7.81
CA ALA A 421 8.86 14.14 -9.22
C ALA A 421 9.63 13.14 -10.09
N ILE A 422 10.78 12.65 -9.63
CA ILE A 422 11.57 11.61 -10.33
C ILE A 422 10.78 10.31 -10.49
N ASP A 423 10.03 9.87 -9.47
CA ASP A 423 9.23 8.66 -9.59
C ASP A 423 8.08 8.78 -10.59
N LEU A 424 7.48 9.98 -10.69
CA LEU A 424 6.38 10.22 -11.63
C LEU A 424 6.82 10.13 -13.10
N GLU A 425 8.09 10.50 -13.40
CA GLU A 425 8.69 10.33 -14.73
C GLU A 425 8.73 8.85 -15.17
N THR A 426 8.70 7.92 -14.21
CA THR A 426 8.81 6.47 -14.44
C THR A 426 7.60 5.71 -13.90
N ARG A 427 6.45 6.39 -13.80
CA ARG A 427 5.20 5.81 -13.29
C ARG A 427 4.77 4.55 -14.07
N PRO A 428 4.12 3.58 -13.41
CA PRO A 428 3.63 2.38 -14.08
C PRO A 428 2.78 2.68 -15.32
N ASP A 429 3.10 2.04 -16.46
CA ASP A 429 2.33 2.14 -17.72
C ASP A 429 1.91 0.78 -18.30
N ALA A 430 2.38 -0.31 -17.70
CA ALA A 430 2.00 -1.69 -17.98
C ALA A 430 1.90 -2.47 -16.66
N ALA A 431 1.16 -3.58 -16.66
CA ALA A 431 1.09 -4.47 -15.50
C ALA A 431 2.47 -5.01 -15.13
N GLY A 432 2.76 -5.11 -13.83
CA GLY A 432 3.98 -5.74 -13.34
C GLY A 432 4.06 -7.23 -13.66
N PRO A 433 5.21 -7.89 -13.41
CA PRO A 433 5.36 -9.33 -13.59
C PRO A 433 4.36 -10.14 -12.78
N LEU A 434 3.93 -9.63 -11.62
CA LEU A 434 2.91 -10.22 -10.76
C LEU A 434 1.72 -9.27 -10.65
N VAL A 435 0.52 -9.81 -10.79
CA VAL A 435 -0.75 -9.07 -10.63
C VAL A 435 -1.63 -9.78 -9.62
N TRP A 436 -2.03 -9.07 -8.57
CA TRP A 436 -2.97 -9.58 -7.58
C TRP A 436 -4.39 -9.49 -8.11
N VAL A 437 -5.09 -10.61 -8.20
CA VAL A 437 -6.54 -10.65 -8.47
C VAL A 437 -7.27 -10.58 -7.14
N TYR A 438 -7.73 -9.39 -6.75
CA TYR A 438 -8.31 -9.16 -5.42
C TYR A 438 -9.83 -9.26 -5.41
N PRO A 439 -10.43 -10.14 -4.59
CA PRO A 439 -11.88 -10.33 -4.51
C PRO A 439 -12.54 -9.34 -3.55
N PHE A 440 -12.39 -8.04 -3.83
CA PHE A 440 -12.94 -6.98 -2.98
C PHE A 440 -14.44 -7.17 -2.77
N ARG A 441 -15.19 -7.44 -3.83
CA ARG A 441 -16.64 -7.63 -3.77
C ARG A 441 -17.01 -8.91 -3.05
N GLU A 442 -16.42 -10.03 -3.44
CA GLU A 442 -16.79 -11.35 -2.93
C GLU A 442 -16.51 -11.49 -1.44
N TYR A 443 -15.43 -10.91 -0.92
CA TYR A 443 -15.19 -10.92 0.53
C TYR A 443 -16.28 -10.19 1.31
N HIS A 444 -16.69 -9.01 0.86
CA HIS A 444 -17.74 -8.23 1.54
C HIS A 444 -19.12 -8.88 1.37
N GLU A 445 -19.45 -9.38 0.17
CA GLU A 445 -20.71 -10.08 -0.08
C GLU A 445 -20.80 -11.39 0.70
N ALA A 446 -19.70 -12.15 0.80
CA ALA A 446 -19.61 -13.35 1.62
C ALA A 446 -19.84 -13.02 3.10
N MET A 447 -19.12 -12.03 3.66
CA MET A 447 -19.35 -11.56 5.04
C MET A 447 -20.81 -11.15 5.29
N ALA A 448 -21.42 -10.45 4.33
CA ALA A 448 -22.80 -9.99 4.46
C ALA A 448 -23.83 -11.13 4.40
N ALA A 449 -23.54 -12.18 3.63
CA ALA A 449 -24.41 -13.34 3.45
C ALA A 449 -24.23 -14.40 4.55
N ASP A 450 -22.99 -14.63 4.97
CA ASP A 450 -22.59 -15.61 5.98
C ASP A 450 -21.44 -15.05 6.84
N PRO A 451 -21.73 -14.55 8.06
CA PRO A 451 -20.73 -14.03 8.97
C PRO A 451 -19.58 -14.99 9.32
N GLU A 452 -19.75 -16.30 9.13
CA GLU A 452 -18.69 -17.29 9.38
C GLU A 452 -17.48 -17.14 8.43
N THR A 453 -17.61 -16.37 7.35
CA THR A 453 -16.55 -16.23 6.35
C THR A 453 -15.48 -15.21 6.69
N ILE A 454 -15.61 -14.42 7.76
CA ILE A 454 -14.70 -13.28 8.05
C ILE A 454 -13.25 -13.69 8.35
N ALA A 455 -13.02 -14.95 8.76
CA ALA A 455 -11.67 -15.46 9.04
C ALA A 455 -10.82 -15.63 7.77
N ARG A 456 -11.45 -15.93 6.63
CA ARG A 456 -10.77 -16.13 5.36
C ARG A 456 -10.03 -14.89 4.85
N PRO A 457 -10.70 -13.74 4.62
CA PRO A 457 -10.02 -12.55 4.12
C PRO A 457 -8.93 -12.06 5.08
N TYR A 458 -9.12 -12.24 6.39
CA TYR A 458 -8.09 -11.95 7.40
C TYR A 458 -6.84 -12.79 7.18
N ALA A 459 -6.99 -14.12 7.05
CA ALA A 459 -5.87 -15.04 6.87
C ALA A 459 -5.14 -14.83 5.53
N GLU A 460 -5.90 -14.63 4.45
CA GLU A 460 -5.37 -14.48 3.09
C GLU A 460 -4.57 -13.18 2.94
N ASP A 461 -5.06 -12.05 3.47
CA ASP A 461 -4.34 -10.78 3.40
C ASP A 461 -3.10 -10.74 4.29
N TRP A 462 -3.14 -11.34 5.49
CA TRP A 462 -1.95 -11.46 6.34
C TRP A 462 -0.88 -12.34 5.72
N TYR A 463 -1.27 -13.43 5.07
CA TYR A 463 -0.32 -14.30 4.38
C TYR A 463 0.36 -13.58 3.21
N LEU A 464 -0.41 -12.84 2.40
CA LEU A 464 0.15 -12.07 1.28
C LEU A 464 1.04 -10.91 1.76
N SER A 465 0.61 -10.19 2.80
CA SER A 465 1.42 -9.15 3.45
C SER A 465 2.79 -9.70 3.86
N ALA A 466 2.82 -10.85 4.54
CA ALA A 466 4.09 -11.49 4.90
C ALA A 466 4.89 -11.98 3.70
N ALA A 467 4.24 -12.39 2.59
CA ALA A 467 4.93 -12.82 1.38
C ALA A 467 5.63 -11.64 0.70
N ILE A 468 5.00 -10.45 0.68
CA ILE A 468 5.60 -9.19 0.21
C ILE A 468 6.79 -8.83 1.11
N THR A 469 6.64 -8.89 2.44
CA THR A 469 7.74 -8.69 3.39
C THR A 469 8.85 -9.73 3.21
N ALA A 470 8.54 -10.93 2.71
CA ALA A 470 9.51 -11.95 2.35
C ALA A 470 10.16 -11.75 0.98
N GLY A 471 9.80 -10.70 0.24
CA GLY A 471 10.38 -10.31 -1.05
C GLY A 471 9.59 -10.75 -2.28
N LEU A 472 8.30 -11.10 -2.15
CA LEU A 472 7.41 -11.26 -3.31
C LEU A 472 7.26 -9.91 -4.02
N PRO A 473 7.68 -9.76 -5.30
CA PRO A 473 7.76 -8.47 -5.98
C PRO A 473 6.41 -7.99 -6.52
N LEU A 474 5.39 -7.89 -5.65
CA LEU A 474 4.02 -7.58 -6.01
C LEU A 474 3.69 -6.10 -5.78
N ASN A 475 3.20 -5.44 -6.82
CA ASN A 475 2.81 -4.03 -6.79
C ASN A 475 1.64 -3.69 -7.74
N THR A 476 1.04 -4.68 -8.40
CA THR A 476 -0.07 -4.45 -9.34
C THR A 476 -1.30 -5.22 -8.88
N VAL A 477 -2.48 -4.60 -8.97
CA VAL A 477 -3.77 -5.22 -8.59
C VAL A 477 -4.82 -5.08 -9.69
N VAL A 478 -5.67 -6.08 -9.82
CA VAL A 478 -6.91 -6.07 -10.60
C VAL A 478 -8.02 -6.64 -9.72
N SER A 479 -9.20 -6.05 -9.71
CA SER A 479 -10.34 -6.66 -9.01
C SER A 479 -10.93 -7.82 -9.81
N THR A 480 -11.57 -8.74 -9.12
CA THR A 480 -12.39 -9.80 -9.71
C THR A 480 -13.46 -9.26 -10.68
N ASP A 481 -14.05 -8.10 -10.38
CA ASP A 481 -14.99 -7.39 -11.27
C ASP A 481 -14.37 -7.05 -12.65
N GLU A 482 -13.06 -6.81 -12.70
CA GLU A 482 -12.34 -6.29 -13.88
C GLU A 482 -11.48 -7.35 -14.59
N VAL A 483 -11.13 -8.45 -13.91
CA VAL A 483 -10.11 -9.43 -14.36
C VAL A 483 -10.44 -10.03 -15.73
N ALA A 484 -11.70 -10.36 -15.99
CA ALA A 484 -12.11 -10.92 -17.27
C ALA A 484 -11.97 -9.89 -18.41
N GLY A 485 -12.21 -8.62 -18.12
CA GLY A 485 -12.00 -7.52 -19.07
C GLY A 485 -10.52 -7.31 -19.36
N ALA A 486 -9.72 -7.18 -18.30
CA ALA A 486 -8.27 -6.98 -18.38
C ALA A 486 -7.55 -8.15 -19.08
N GLN A 487 -8.05 -9.39 -18.91
CA GLN A 487 -7.57 -10.55 -19.67
C GLN A 487 -7.87 -10.38 -21.16
N ARG A 488 -9.10 -10.01 -21.53
CA ARG A 488 -9.51 -9.88 -22.94
C ARG A 488 -8.80 -8.75 -23.68
N SER A 489 -8.42 -7.69 -22.97
CA SER A 489 -7.63 -6.59 -23.55
C SER A 489 -6.17 -6.98 -23.80
N GLY A 490 -5.70 -8.08 -23.20
CA GLY A 490 -4.31 -8.53 -23.27
C GLY A 490 -3.37 -7.86 -22.25
N ALA A 491 -3.89 -6.99 -21.38
CA ALA A 491 -3.08 -6.26 -20.39
C ALA A 491 -2.37 -7.19 -19.38
N LEU A 492 -2.91 -8.39 -19.18
CA LEU A 492 -2.39 -9.40 -18.24
C LEU A 492 -1.48 -10.46 -18.91
N ALA A 493 -1.27 -10.41 -20.23
CA ALA A 493 -0.68 -11.51 -20.99
C ALA A 493 0.77 -11.88 -20.60
N SER A 494 1.52 -10.96 -19.99
CA SER A 494 2.91 -11.17 -19.55
C SER A 494 3.05 -11.19 -18.02
N SER A 495 1.94 -11.34 -17.30
CA SER A 495 1.90 -11.33 -15.84
C SER A 495 1.47 -12.68 -15.31
N ILE A 496 2.02 -13.06 -14.16
CA ILE A 496 1.53 -14.17 -13.35
C ILE A 496 0.40 -13.63 -12.47
N LEU A 497 -0.77 -14.29 -12.50
CA LEU A 497 -1.89 -13.91 -11.65
C LEU A 497 -1.74 -14.54 -10.27
N ILE A 498 -1.64 -13.71 -9.24
CA ILE A 498 -1.62 -14.11 -7.84
C ILE A 498 -3.05 -14.00 -7.31
N VAL A 499 -3.63 -15.09 -6.83
CA VAL A 499 -5.08 -15.20 -6.57
C VAL A 499 -5.32 -15.82 -5.18
N PRO A 500 -6.03 -15.17 -4.25
CA PRO A 500 -6.46 -15.85 -3.04
C PRO A 500 -7.51 -16.92 -3.36
N ALA A 501 -7.55 -18.02 -2.60
CA ALA A 501 -8.52 -19.09 -2.78
C ALA A 501 -9.96 -18.59 -2.58
N GLY A 502 -10.17 -17.58 -1.74
CA GLY A 502 -11.43 -16.86 -1.61
C GLY A 502 -11.95 -16.18 -2.88
N ALA A 503 -11.09 -15.92 -3.87
CA ALA A 503 -11.51 -15.34 -5.15
C ALA A 503 -12.06 -16.37 -6.16
N LEU A 504 -11.98 -17.68 -5.87
CA LEU A 504 -12.30 -18.75 -6.83
C LEU A 504 -13.80 -18.99 -7.05
N THR A 505 -14.53 -17.92 -7.37
CA THR A 505 -15.91 -17.99 -7.87
C THR A 505 -15.92 -18.41 -9.34
N ALA A 506 -17.08 -18.87 -9.83
CA ALA A 506 -17.21 -19.42 -11.19
C ALA A 506 -16.73 -18.45 -12.30
N HIS A 507 -17.04 -17.15 -12.17
CA HIS A 507 -16.66 -16.17 -13.19
C HIS A 507 -15.15 -15.86 -13.17
N VAL A 508 -14.53 -15.85 -11.99
CA VAL A 508 -13.08 -15.69 -11.85
C VAL A 508 -12.37 -16.92 -12.39
N VAL A 509 -12.83 -18.13 -12.03
CA VAL A 509 -12.27 -19.39 -12.55
C VAL A 509 -12.32 -19.43 -14.07
N ALA A 510 -13.41 -18.99 -14.69
CA ALA A 510 -13.49 -18.87 -16.16
C ALA A 510 -12.45 -17.89 -16.73
N ALA A 511 -12.19 -16.75 -16.08
CA ALA A 511 -11.15 -15.81 -16.48
C ALA A 511 -9.74 -16.39 -16.31
N LEU A 512 -9.49 -17.17 -15.24
CA LEU A 512 -8.23 -17.85 -15.00
C LEU A 512 -7.97 -18.96 -16.03
N HIS A 513 -8.99 -19.72 -16.43
CA HIS A 513 -8.89 -20.66 -17.54
C HIS A 513 -8.53 -19.94 -18.84
N ALA A 514 -9.21 -18.84 -19.18
CA ALA A 514 -8.90 -18.06 -20.37
C ALA A 514 -7.47 -17.49 -20.36
N HIS A 515 -6.97 -17.09 -19.19
CA HIS A 515 -5.59 -16.65 -19.03
C HIS A 515 -4.60 -17.80 -19.27
N ARG A 516 -4.85 -18.98 -18.68
CA ARG A 516 -4.01 -20.18 -18.87
C ARG A 516 -4.03 -20.70 -20.29
N ASP A 517 -5.18 -20.74 -20.93
CA ASP A 517 -5.32 -21.13 -22.34
C ASP A 517 -4.57 -20.17 -23.26
N GLY A 518 -4.40 -18.91 -22.84
CA GLY A 518 -3.54 -17.91 -23.47
C GLY A 518 -2.04 -18.06 -23.17
N GLY A 519 -1.65 -19.05 -22.36
CA GLY A 519 -0.26 -19.31 -21.96
C GLY A 519 0.20 -18.58 -20.68
N GLY A 520 -0.69 -17.88 -19.99
CA GLY A 520 -0.37 -17.18 -18.75
C GLY A 520 -0.46 -18.09 -17.51
N ASP A 521 0.32 -17.80 -16.48
CA ASP A 521 0.40 -18.62 -15.27
C ASP A 521 -0.46 -18.06 -14.13
N VAL A 522 -0.98 -18.96 -13.30
CA VAL A 522 -1.81 -18.63 -12.13
C VAL A 522 -1.20 -19.24 -10.88
N VAL A 523 -1.13 -18.47 -9.81
CA VAL A 523 -0.74 -18.93 -8.47
C VAL A 523 -1.89 -18.64 -7.50
N VAL A 524 -2.53 -19.70 -7.04
CA VAL A 524 -3.56 -19.63 -5.99
C VAL A 524 -2.91 -19.80 -4.62
N TYR A 525 -3.27 -18.96 -3.66
CA TYR A 525 -2.84 -19.11 -2.26
C TYR A 525 -4.04 -19.15 -1.29
N GLY A 526 -3.90 -19.89 -0.18
CA GLY A 526 -4.94 -19.96 0.86
C GLY A 526 -5.65 -21.32 0.95
N SER A 527 -6.67 -21.39 1.80
CA SER A 527 -7.41 -22.64 2.05
C SER A 527 -8.37 -22.98 0.91
N LEU A 528 -8.42 -24.25 0.53
CA LEU A 528 -9.35 -24.77 -0.46
C LEU A 528 -10.70 -25.19 0.13
N ARG A 529 -10.92 -24.99 1.44
CA ARG A 529 -12.22 -25.23 2.08
C ARG A 529 -13.31 -24.44 1.36
N GLY A 530 -14.44 -25.08 1.08
CA GLY A 530 -15.58 -24.43 0.41
C GLY A 530 -15.37 -24.05 -1.06
N VAL A 531 -14.18 -24.28 -1.64
CA VAL A 531 -13.91 -24.01 -3.06
C VAL A 531 -14.61 -25.04 -3.95
N SER A 532 -15.15 -24.61 -5.10
CA SER A 532 -15.91 -25.46 -6.01
C SER A 532 -15.06 -26.55 -6.69
N GLU A 533 -15.69 -27.63 -7.14
CA GLU A 533 -15.00 -28.68 -7.91
C GLU A 533 -14.40 -28.16 -9.23
N GLU A 534 -15.01 -27.15 -9.85
CA GLU A 534 -14.47 -26.51 -11.05
C GLU A 534 -13.13 -25.82 -10.76
N ALA A 535 -13.07 -25.09 -9.65
CA ALA A 535 -11.84 -24.44 -9.18
C ALA A 535 -10.77 -25.44 -8.74
N LEU A 536 -11.15 -26.57 -8.13
CA LEU A 536 -10.22 -27.66 -7.84
C LEU A 536 -9.69 -28.31 -9.13
N GLY A 537 -10.54 -28.45 -10.15
CA GLY A 537 -10.16 -28.90 -11.49
C GLY A 537 -9.13 -27.99 -12.18
N LEU A 538 -9.23 -26.67 -12.01
CA LEU A 538 -8.19 -25.72 -12.45
C LEU A 538 -6.82 -26.09 -11.86
N LEU A 539 -6.79 -26.44 -10.57
CA LEU A 539 -5.59 -26.79 -9.81
C LEU A 539 -5.15 -28.26 -9.97
N GLY A 540 -5.96 -29.10 -10.62
CA GLY A 540 -5.71 -30.54 -10.75
C GLY A 540 -5.75 -31.27 -9.40
N LEU A 541 -6.65 -30.87 -8.52
CA LEU A 541 -6.77 -31.43 -7.18
C LEU A 541 -8.16 -32.06 -7.02
N ASP A 542 -8.23 -33.19 -6.32
CA ASP A 542 -9.46 -33.77 -5.82
C ASP A 542 -9.54 -33.62 -4.31
N ARG A 543 -10.75 -33.49 -3.77
CA ARG A 543 -10.96 -33.51 -2.31
C ARG A 543 -10.60 -34.89 -1.75
N ALA A 544 -10.01 -34.92 -0.55
CA ALA A 544 -9.81 -36.19 0.14
C ALA A 544 -11.15 -36.86 0.50
N ASP A 545 -11.13 -38.20 0.53
CA ASP A 545 -12.29 -38.99 0.95
C ASP A 545 -12.71 -38.63 2.39
N ALA A 546 -13.99 -38.80 2.70
CA ALA A 546 -14.55 -38.44 4.00
C ALA A 546 -13.87 -39.13 5.21
N GLY A 547 -13.17 -40.25 4.98
CA GLY A 547 -12.39 -40.95 6.01
C GLY A 547 -11.03 -40.29 6.32
N ASP A 548 -10.40 -39.68 5.31
CA ASP A 548 -9.15 -38.93 5.47
C ASP A 548 -9.43 -37.54 6.05
N ALA A 549 -10.59 -36.96 5.74
CA ALA A 549 -11.07 -35.67 6.27
C ALA A 549 -11.23 -35.61 7.81
N ALA A 550 -11.15 -36.73 8.51
CA ALA A 550 -11.14 -36.76 9.97
C ALA A 550 -9.76 -36.39 10.59
N ALA A 551 -8.69 -36.44 9.81
CA ALA A 551 -7.35 -36.09 10.29
C ALA A 551 -7.15 -34.57 10.24
N VAL A 552 -6.95 -33.95 11.39
CA VAL A 552 -6.62 -32.52 11.51
C VAL A 552 -5.11 -32.35 11.40
N VAL A 553 -4.65 -31.59 10.40
CA VAL A 553 -3.24 -31.30 10.17
C VAL A 553 -2.96 -29.84 10.55
N GLU A 554 -2.36 -29.64 11.72
CA GLU A 554 -2.02 -28.32 12.28
C GLU A 554 -0.87 -28.41 13.29
N GLY A 555 -0.36 -27.26 13.74
CA GLY A 555 0.73 -27.15 14.73
C GLY A 555 2.12 -27.12 14.09
N ASP A 556 3.09 -27.77 14.73
CA ASP A 556 4.47 -27.87 14.23
C ASP A 556 4.58 -29.07 13.28
N LEU A 557 4.84 -28.79 12.00
CA LEU A 557 4.79 -29.75 10.90
C LEU A 557 6.15 -29.90 10.24
N ALA A 558 6.60 -31.13 9.99
CA ALA A 558 7.82 -31.35 9.22
C ALA A 558 7.58 -30.96 7.76
N LEU A 559 8.43 -30.09 7.20
CA LEU A 559 8.34 -29.59 5.83
C LEU A 559 9.31 -30.34 4.92
N VAL A 560 8.80 -30.87 3.81
CA VAL A 560 9.59 -31.44 2.72
C VAL A 560 9.25 -30.69 1.44
N THR A 561 10.24 -30.09 0.79
CA THR A 561 10.01 -29.23 -0.37
C THR A 561 11.17 -29.27 -1.36
N ASP A 562 10.82 -29.18 -2.64
CA ASP A 562 11.76 -29.06 -3.76
C ASP A 562 11.96 -27.59 -4.18
N LEU A 563 11.22 -26.66 -3.55
CA LEU A 563 11.33 -25.24 -3.83
C LEU A 563 12.72 -24.73 -3.41
N VAL A 564 13.35 -23.99 -4.32
CA VAL A 564 14.61 -23.30 -4.04
C VAL A 564 14.29 -21.87 -3.63
N GLY A 565 14.86 -21.42 -2.53
CA GLY A 565 14.61 -20.09 -1.97
C GLY A 565 15.88 -19.41 -1.51
N ASP A 566 15.82 -18.82 -0.32
CA ASP A 566 16.96 -18.13 0.28
C ASP A 566 18.13 -19.08 0.56
N ARG A 567 19.36 -18.56 0.41
CA ARG A 567 20.57 -19.20 0.92
C ARG A 567 20.72 -18.83 2.39
N LEU A 568 20.51 -19.81 3.27
CA LEU A 568 20.60 -19.66 4.72
C LEU A 568 21.87 -20.31 5.28
N PRO A 569 22.50 -19.73 6.32
CA PRO A 569 23.47 -20.44 7.12
C PRO A 569 22.83 -21.68 7.76
N GLY A 570 23.44 -22.84 7.55
CA GLY A 570 22.91 -24.13 8.03
C GLY A 570 21.74 -24.70 7.23
N GLY A 571 21.32 -24.06 6.13
CA GLY A 571 20.22 -24.54 5.27
C GLY A 571 18.82 -24.32 5.85
N ARG A 572 17.79 -24.87 5.18
CA ARG A 572 16.39 -24.82 5.65
C ARG A 572 16.22 -25.58 6.96
N ARG A 573 15.22 -25.19 7.76
CA ARG A 573 14.91 -25.85 9.05
C ARG A 573 14.13 -27.15 8.85
N GLY A 574 13.33 -27.24 7.79
CA GLY A 574 12.50 -28.40 7.50
C GLY A 574 11.31 -28.53 8.46
N MET A 575 10.87 -27.41 9.04
CA MET A 575 9.76 -27.35 10.00
C MET A 575 8.93 -26.11 9.71
N LEU A 576 7.61 -26.24 9.72
CA LEU A 576 6.67 -25.15 9.48
C LEU A 576 5.66 -25.12 10.63
N ARG A 577 5.26 -23.93 11.08
CA ARG A 577 4.17 -23.75 12.03
C ARG A 577 2.88 -23.41 11.29
N HIS A 578 1.78 -24.05 11.69
CA HIS A 578 0.46 -23.79 11.15
C HIS A 578 -0.55 -23.63 12.28
N ASN A 579 -1.16 -22.45 12.38
CA ASN A 579 -2.23 -22.15 13.33
C ASN A 579 -3.55 -22.07 12.57
N ALA A 580 -4.45 -23.04 12.80
CA ALA A 580 -5.70 -23.16 12.06
C ALA A 580 -6.62 -21.93 12.24
N LEU A 581 -6.68 -21.33 13.43
CA LEU A 581 -7.50 -20.15 13.70
C LEU A 581 -7.11 -19.00 12.77
N LEU A 582 -5.81 -18.74 12.64
CA LEU A 582 -5.27 -17.62 11.86
C LEU A 582 -5.05 -17.95 10.37
N SER A 583 -5.32 -19.19 9.95
CA SER A 583 -4.99 -19.69 8.60
C SER A 583 -6.22 -20.23 7.84
N ASP A 584 -7.43 -19.79 8.19
CA ASP A 584 -8.71 -20.26 7.63
C ASP A 584 -8.96 -21.78 7.80
N GLY A 585 -8.55 -22.32 8.94
CA GLY A 585 -8.66 -23.74 9.29
C GLY A 585 -7.37 -24.52 9.10
N PRO A 586 -7.39 -25.85 9.33
CA PRO A 586 -6.22 -26.72 9.21
C PRO A 586 -5.73 -26.85 7.76
N ILE A 587 -4.58 -27.50 7.56
CA ILE A 587 -4.07 -27.82 6.22
C ILE A 587 -5.08 -28.70 5.47
N ASP A 588 -5.39 -28.33 4.24
CA ASP A 588 -6.33 -29.04 3.39
C ASP A 588 -5.80 -30.42 3.00
N LEU A 589 -6.62 -31.46 3.21
CA LEU A 589 -6.36 -32.79 2.67
C LEU A 589 -6.94 -32.87 1.26
N VAL A 590 -6.05 -32.79 0.28
CA VAL A 590 -6.35 -32.89 -1.14
C VAL A 590 -5.46 -33.94 -1.79
N HIS A 591 -5.96 -34.55 -2.85
CA HIS A 591 -5.23 -35.51 -3.66
C HIS A 591 -4.87 -34.88 -5.00
N PRO A 592 -3.57 -34.71 -5.32
CA PRO A 592 -3.16 -34.33 -6.66
C PRO A 592 -3.56 -35.42 -7.66
N VAL A 593 -4.22 -35.03 -8.75
CA VAL A 593 -4.53 -35.97 -9.84
C VAL A 593 -3.27 -36.31 -10.64
N ASP A 594 -3.35 -37.33 -11.50
CA ASP A 594 -2.24 -37.72 -12.37
C ASP A 594 -1.74 -36.52 -13.21
N GLY A 595 -0.43 -36.25 -13.16
CA GLY A 595 0.21 -35.12 -13.86
C GLY A 595 0.39 -33.87 -13.02
N VAL A 596 -0.15 -33.81 -11.80
CA VAL A 596 0.15 -32.73 -10.85
C VAL A 596 1.41 -33.06 -10.06
N ARG A 597 2.35 -32.12 -10.02
CA ARG A 597 3.62 -32.27 -9.30
C ARG A 597 3.56 -31.58 -7.95
N LEU A 598 4.04 -32.27 -6.93
CA LEU A 598 4.15 -31.75 -5.57
C LEU A 598 5.41 -30.88 -5.45
N LEU A 599 5.25 -29.64 -5.01
CA LEU A 599 6.35 -28.71 -4.75
C LEU A 599 6.75 -28.70 -3.27
N ALA A 600 5.76 -28.88 -2.39
CA ALA A 600 5.97 -28.98 -0.94
C ALA A 600 4.90 -29.86 -0.29
N ARG A 601 5.27 -30.57 0.78
CA ARG A 601 4.36 -31.29 1.66
C ARG A 601 4.74 -31.12 3.11
N VAL A 602 3.74 -31.26 3.97
CA VAL A 602 3.88 -31.21 5.42
C VAL A 602 3.52 -32.56 6.04
N ARG A 603 4.17 -32.91 7.15
CA ARG A 603 3.93 -34.17 7.87
C ARG A 603 3.73 -33.92 9.36
N MET A 604 2.65 -34.47 9.91
CA MET A 604 2.40 -34.55 11.34
C MET A 604 3.35 -35.55 12.02
N PRO A 605 3.70 -35.36 13.31
CA PRO A 605 4.44 -36.37 14.08
C PRO A 605 3.75 -37.73 14.11
N ALA A 606 2.41 -37.75 14.05
CA ALA A 606 1.59 -38.97 14.00
C ALA A 606 1.61 -39.70 12.64
N GLY A 607 2.26 -39.13 11.62
CA GLY A 607 2.49 -39.77 10.31
C GLY A 607 1.61 -39.29 9.17
N THR A 608 0.52 -38.54 9.43
CA THR A 608 -0.32 -37.95 8.39
C THR A 608 0.47 -36.96 7.54
N GLU A 609 0.37 -37.08 6.21
CA GLU A 609 1.00 -36.17 5.24
C GLU A 609 -0.08 -35.41 4.47
N ALA A 610 0.20 -34.15 4.16
CA ALA A 610 -0.68 -33.32 3.34
C ALA A 610 0.13 -32.51 2.32
N PRO A 611 -0.35 -32.34 1.08
CA PRO A 611 0.21 -31.37 0.16
C PRO A 611 0.17 -29.95 0.74
N TYR A 612 1.25 -29.20 0.54
CA TYR A 612 1.32 -27.78 0.93
C TYR A 612 1.46 -26.86 -0.28
N ALA A 613 2.15 -27.32 -1.32
CA ALA A 613 2.20 -26.63 -2.59
C ALA A 613 2.25 -27.63 -3.77
N THR A 614 1.52 -27.33 -4.84
CA THR A 614 1.41 -28.16 -6.04
C THR A 614 1.51 -27.32 -7.30
N VAL A 615 1.83 -27.96 -8.42
CA VAL A 615 1.78 -27.35 -9.76
C VAL A 615 1.11 -28.29 -10.75
N HIS A 616 0.14 -27.76 -11.49
CA HIS A 616 -0.62 -28.42 -12.52
C HIS A 616 -0.36 -27.76 -13.88
N GLY A 617 0.13 -28.54 -14.85
CA GLY A 617 0.54 -28.03 -16.17
C GLY A 617 1.93 -27.37 -16.15
N GLY A 618 2.26 -26.66 -17.24
CA GLY A 618 3.54 -25.95 -17.36
C GLY A 618 4.71 -26.75 -17.97
N ASP A 619 4.45 -27.85 -18.68
CA ASP A 619 5.51 -28.57 -19.40
C ASP A 619 6.00 -27.76 -20.63
N GLU A 620 7.28 -27.40 -20.62
CA GLU A 620 7.91 -26.62 -21.70
C GLU A 620 7.78 -27.31 -23.07
N GLY A 621 7.28 -26.57 -24.07
CA GLY A 621 7.45 -26.91 -25.49
C GLY A 621 6.29 -27.59 -26.22
N THR A 622 5.07 -27.64 -25.65
CA THR A 622 3.94 -28.36 -26.28
C THR A 622 2.74 -27.50 -26.70
N GLY A 623 2.75 -26.18 -26.49
CA GLY A 623 1.54 -25.35 -26.67
C GLY A 623 0.44 -25.68 -25.65
N ALA A 624 0.83 -26.28 -24.52
CA ALA A 624 -0.05 -26.55 -23.38
C ALA A 624 -0.46 -25.24 -22.68
N PRO A 625 -1.59 -25.24 -21.93
CA PRO A 625 -1.97 -24.12 -21.08
C PRO A 625 -0.87 -23.78 -20.07
N GLY A 626 -0.83 -22.52 -19.64
CA GLY A 626 0.05 -22.07 -18.55
C GLY A 626 -0.17 -22.86 -17.26
N ALA A 627 0.79 -22.78 -16.35
CA ALA A 627 0.77 -23.50 -15.09
C ALA A 627 -0.29 -22.93 -14.12
N ALA A 628 -0.84 -23.81 -13.30
CA ALA A 628 -1.60 -23.44 -12.11
C ALA A 628 -0.88 -23.98 -10.87
N ILE A 629 -0.43 -23.08 -10.01
CA ILE A 629 0.17 -23.42 -8.72
C ILE A 629 -0.86 -23.21 -7.62
N TRP A 630 -0.87 -24.08 -6.62
CA TRP A 630 -1.54 -23.82 -5.35
C TRP A 630 -0.53 -23.83 -4.20
N VAL A 631 -0.67 -22.91 -3.25
CA VAL A 631 0.09 -22.83 -1.99
C VAL A 631 -0.88 -22.65 -0.83
N ARG A 632 -0.88 -23.56 0.15
CA ARG A 632 -1.86 -23.53 1.25
C ARG A 632 -1.81 -22.27 2.12
N GLY A 633 -0.61 -21.77 2.39
CA GLY A 633 -0.37 -20.64 3.28
C GLY A 633 -0.60 -20.95 4.77
N SER A 634 0.16 -20.27 5.63
CA SER A 634 0.04 -20.33 7.09
C SER A 634 0.32 -18.96 7.66
N ALA A 635 -0.40 -18.59 8.72
CA ALA A 635 -0.22 -17.31 9.40
C ALA A 635 1.25 -17.03 9.77
N PRO A 636 1.73 -15.79 9.61
CA PRO A 636 3.13 -15.43 9.86
C PRO A 636 3.43 -15.19 11.35
N PHE A 637 2.43 -15.36 12.23
CA PHE A 637 2.52 -15.13 13.66
C PHE A 637 1.47 -15.96 14.42
N ASP A 638 1.60 -15.98 15.74
CA ASP A 638 0.59 -16.41 16.71
C ASP A 638 0.20 -15.22 17.62
N TYR A 639 -0.82 -15.40 18.45
CA TYR A 639 -1.10 -14.50 19.57
C TYR A 639 -0.64 -15.11 20.89
N SER A 640 -0.15 -14.27 21.79
CA SER A 640 0.10 -14.67 23.17
C SER A 640 -1.20 -14.99 23.91
N GLU A 641 -1.07 -15.67 25.04
CA GLU A 641 -2.11 -15.57 26.06
C GLU A 641 -2.30 -14.11 26.48
N ALA A 642 -3.52 -13.77 26.89
CA ALA A 642 -3.83 -12.44 27.38
C ALA A 642 -3.01 -12.15 28.65
N ASP A 643 -2.39 -10.97 28.71
CA ASP A 643 -1.72 -10.50 29.92
C ASP A 643 -2.74 -10.18 31.04
N GLU A 644 -2.25 -9.75 32.19
CA GLU A 644 -3.09 -9.38 33.35
C GLU A 644 -4.06 -8.22 33.08
N ARG A 645 -3.85 -7.47 31.98
CA ARG A 645 -4.73 -6.39 31.52
C ARG A 645 -5.69 -6.83 30.40
N GLY A 646 -5.60 -8.09 29.97
CA GLY A 646 -6.40 -8.62 28.86
C GLY A 646 -5.81 -8.38 27.47
N VAL A 647 -4.56 -7.90 27.37
CA VAL A 647 -3.91 -7.62 26.08
C VAL A 647 -3.27 -8.88 25.52
N ARG A 648 -3.54 -9.18 24.25
CA ARG A 648 -2.83 -10.21 23.48
C ARG A 648 -1.81 -9.56 22.57
N HIS A 649 -0.58 -10.08 22.57
CA HIS A 649 0.49 -9.57 21.72
C HIS A 649 0.74 -10.52 20.55
N ARG A 650 1.03 -9.95 19.38
CA ARG A 650 1.49 -10.69 18.22
C ARG A 650 2.87 -11.29 18.50
N VAL A 651 3.01 -12.59 18.27
CA VAL A 651 4.25 -13.36 18.43
C VAL A 651 4.68 -13.87 17.07
N LEU A 652 5.73 -13.25 16.50
CA LEU A 652 6.27 -13.68 15.22
C LEU A 652 6.81 -15.11 15.29
N VAL A 653 6.72 -15.84 14.17
CA VAL A 653 7.28 -17.18 14.05
C VAL A 653 8.80 -17.14 14.24
N ASP A 654 9.31 -18.02 15.12
CA ASP A 654 10.75 -18.16 15.37
C ASP A 654 11.47 -18.76 14.15
N ARG A 655 12.10 -17.90 13.35
CA ARG A 655 12.87 -18.28 12.15
C ARG A 655 14.12 -19.11 12.44
N ALA A 656 14.58 -19.18 13.69
CA ALA A 656 15.66 -20.11 14.04
C ALA A 656 15.17 -21.56 14.03
N ARG A 657 13.88 -21.79 14.32
CA ARG A 657 13.25 -23.11 14.44
C ARG A 657 12.37 -23.49 13.25
N PHE A 658 11.68 -22.52 12.66
CA PHE A 658 10.71 -22.73 11.59
C PHE A 658 11.15 -22.04 10.30
N ASP A 659 10.84 -22.67 9.17
CA ASP A 659 10.90 -22.05 7.86
C ASP A 659 9.76 -21.02 7.72
N ASP A 660 10.05 -19.94 7.00
CA ASP A 660 9.10 -18.88 6.72
C ASP A 660 8.06 -19.37 5.69
N SER A 661 6.82 -19.60 6.14
CA SER A 661 5.71 -20.07 5.30
C SER A 661 5.38 -19.10 4.17
N ALA A 662 5.56 -17.80 4.39
CA ALA A 662 5.24 -16.76 3.42
C ALA A 662 6.28 -16.70 2.31
N ALA A 663 7.54 -16.99 2.62
CA ALA A 663 8.59 -17.14 1.61
C ALA A 663 8.32 -18.30 0.62
N LEU A 664 7.55 -19.32 1.01
CA LEU A 664 7.19 -20.44 0.11
C LEU A 664 6.33 -19.99 -1.07
N LEU A 665 5.47 -18.96 -0.91
CA LEU A 665 4.70 -18.42 -2.04
C LEU A 665 5.63 -17.80 -3.09
N ARG A 666 6.58 -16.98 -2.64
CA ARG A 666 7.62 -16.39 -3.49
C ARG A 666 8.51 -17.46 -4.14
N ASP A 667 8.90 -18.48 -3.38
CA ASP A 667 9.70 -19.59 -3.92
C ASP A 667 8.90 -20.42 -4.95
N ALA A 668 7.58 -20.55 -4.80
CA ALA A 668 6.72 -21.20 -5.79
C ALA A 668 6.60 -20.38 -7.08
N VAL A 669 6.43 -19.06 -6.97
CA VAL A 669 6.47 -18.12 -8.10
C VAL A 669 7.80 -18.21 -8.88
N ALA A 670 8.91 -18.47 -8.20
CA ALA A 670 10.21 -18.66 -8.85
C ALA A 670 10.24 -19.83 -9.84
N THR A 671 9.37 -20.84 -9.68
CA THR A 671 9.24 -21.95 -10.63
C THR A 671 8.62 -21.53 -11.97
N LEU A 672 8.01 -20.35 -12.02
CA LEU A 672 7.40 -19.73 -13.20
C LEU A 672 8.30 -18.65 -13.84
N GLY A 673 9.59 -18.60 -13.45
CA GLY A 673 10.57 -17.70 -14.06
C GLY A 673 10.70 -16.32 -13.41
N VAL A 674 10.00 -16.03 -12.31
CA VAL A 674 10.20 -14.79 -11.52
C VAL A 674 10.78 -15.12 -10.15
N SER A 675 12.10 -15.03 -10.02
CA SER A 675 12.83 -15.36 -8.80
C SER A 675 13.41 -14.12 -8.13
N VAL A 676 12.97 -13.88 -6.89
CA VAL A 676 13.58 -12.95 -5.94
C VAL A 676 13.96 -13.77 -4.72
N ALA A 677 15.25 -13.95 -4.47
CA ALA A 677 15.76 -14.72 -3.34
C ALA A 677 16.89 -13.95 -2.65
N HIS A 678 17.24 -14.38 -1.44
CA HIS A 678 18.22 -13.68 -0.63
C HIS A 678 19.34 -14.61 -0.19
N GLU A 679 20.53 -14.04 0.01
CA GLU A 679 21.59 -14.68 0.79
C GLU A 679 21.66 -14.02 2.15
N LEU A 680 21.14 -14.73 3.16
CA LEU A 680 20.99 -14.20 4.51
C LEU A 680 22.22 -14.50 5.36
N ARG A 681 22.50 -13.61 6.33
CA ARG A 681 23.58 -13.81 7.31
C ARG A 681 23.15 -14.64 8.52
N SER A 682 21.84 -14.73 8.74
CA SER A 682 21.18 -15.53 9.77
C SER A 682 19.73 -15.79 9.32
N ALA A 683 19.01 -16.68 9.99
CA ALA A 683 17.63 -16.99 9.57
C ALA A 683 16.63 -15.88 9.92
N ASP A 684 16.96 -15.04 10.89
CA ASP A 684 16.19 -13.87 11.32
C ASP A 684 16.54 -12.59 10.54
N ALA A 685 17.58 -12.61 9.70
CA ALA A 685 17.96 -11.45 8.90
C ALA A 685 16.79 -10.96 8.04
N ALA A 686 16.56 -9.65 8.05
CA ALA A 686 15.49 -9.02 7.31
C ALA A 686 15.75 -9.11 5.79
N ARG A 687 14.68 -9.30 5.02
CA ARG A 687 14.75 -9.44 3.56
C ARG A 687 14.49 -8.09 2.89
N ALA A 688 14.91 -7.97 1.64
CA ALA A 688 14.54 -6.80 0.86
C ALA A 688 13.05 -6.89 0.46
N VAL A 689 12.34 -5.78 0.60
CA VAL A 689 10.97 -5.62 0.08
C VAL A 689 11.08 -4.86 -1.23
N LEU A 690 10.51 -5.44 -2.30
CA LEU A 690 10.68 -4.94 -3.66
C LEU A 690 9.32 -4.92 -4.38
N GLY A 691 9.12 -3.93 -5.24
CA GLY A 691 8.13 -3.93 -6.31
C GLY A 691 8.85 -3.92 -7.66
N ILE A 692 8.27 -4.57 -8.66
CA ILE A 692 8.77 -4.51 -10.04
C ILE A 692 7.68 -3.91 -10.93
N ARG A 693 7.76 -2.60 -11.20
CA ARG A 693 6.85 -1.93 -12.14
C ARG A 693 7.39 -1.95 -13.56
N ARG A 694 6.50 -1.70 -14.52
CA ARG A 694 6.84 -1.52 -15.94
C ARG A 694 6.64 -0.06 -16.34
N HIS A 695 7.62 0.49 -17.07
CA HIS A 695 7.53 1.81 -17.68
C HIS A 695 8.32 1.84 -18.98
N ALA A 696 7.69 2.22 -20.09
CA ALA A 696 8.31 2.36 -21.41
C ALA A 696 9.19 1.14 -21.77
N GLY A 697 8.63 -0.06 -21.57
CA GLY A 697 9.29 -1.33 -21.84
C GLY A 697 10.36 -1.78 -20.82
N ALA A 698 10.79 -0.93 -19.88
CA ALA A 698 11.73 -1.28 -18.82
C ALA A 698 11.03 -1.92 -17.60
N HIS A 699 11.78 -2.71 -16.83
CA HIS A 699 11.42 -3.05 -15.46
C HIS A 699 12.08 -2.05 -14.52
N TRP A 700 11.35 -1.50 -13.57
CA TRP A 700 11.90 -0.66 -12.50
C TRP A 700 11.74 -1.38 -11.18
N LEU A 701 12.87 -1.62 -10.52
CA LEU A 701 12.90 -2.17 -9.18
C LEU A 701 12.81 -1.02 -8.19
N SER A 702 11.81 -1.05 -7.32
CA SER A 702 11.65 -0.11 -6.22
C SER A 702 11.63 -0.87 -4.91
N GLY A 703 12.39 -0.43 -3.90
CA GLY A 703 12.49 -1.24 -2.69
C GLY A 703 13.21 -0.66 -1.51
N TYR A 704 13.05 -1.38 -0.40
CA TYR A 704 13.69 -1.18 0.89
C TYR A 704 14.57 -2.38 1.22
N VAL A 705 15.85 -2.13 1.53
CA VAL A 705 16.81 -3.14 2.00
C VAL A 705 17.14 -2.84 3.48
N PRO A 706 16.45 -3.49 4.43
CA PRO A 706 16.65 -3.24 5.86
C PRO A 706 18.05 -3.63 6.33
N ASP A 707 18.56 -4.78 5.87
CA ASP A 707 19.91 -5.27 6.14
C ASP A 707 20.76 -5.25 4.86
N THR A 708 21.62 -4.23 4.72
CA THR A 708 22.50 -4.06 3.54
C THR A 708 23.65 -5.08 3.48
N THR A 709 23.74 -6.02 4.43
CA THR A 709 24.68 -7.16 4.39
C THR A 709 24.09 -8.38 3.67
N VAL A 710 22.77 -8.40 3.47
CA VAL A 710 22.04 -9.38 2.67
C VAL A 710 22.31 -9.14 1.19
N ARG A 711 22.54 -10.23 0.44
CA ARG A 711 22.65 -10.15 -1.02
C ARG A 711 21.35 -10.57 -1.68
N LEU A 712 20.92 -9.79 -2.66
CA LEU A 712 19.71 -10.04 -3.44
C LEU A 712 20.07 -10.89 -4.66
N ARG A 713 19.33 -11.96 -4.91
CA ARG A 713 19.49 -12.88 -6.04
C ARG A 713 18.26 -12.76 -6.93
N LEU A 714 18.47 -12.36 -8.18
CA LEU A 714 17.41 -12.05 -9.12
C LEU A 714 17.50 -12.90 -10.39
N SER A 715 16.36 -13.40 -10.84
CA SER A 715 16.17 -13.99 -12.17
C SER A 715 14.75 -13.68 -12.64
N LEU A 716 14.61 -13.26 -13.89
CA LEU A 716 13.31 -12.99 -14.53
C LEU A 716 13.15 -13.89 -15.77
N ALA A 717 11.94 -13.98 -16.31
CA ALA A 717 11.62 -14.91 -17.41
C ALA A 717 12.53 -14.76 -18.64
N ASP A 718 13.08 -13.56 -18.82
CA ASP A 718 13.97 -13.21 -19.92
C ASP A 718 15.47 -13.52 -19.67
N GLY A 719 15.83 -13.85 -18.43
CA GLY A 719 17.19 -14.09 -17.97
C GLY A 719 17.55 -13.29 -16.71
N ALA A 720 18.83 -13.30 -16.35
CA ALA A 720 19.33 -12.54 -15.22
C ALA A 720 19.22 -11.03 -15.50
N PRO A 721 18.47 -10.25 -14.68
CA PRO A 721 18.31 -8.82 -14.90
C PRO A 721 19.60 -8.07 -14.57
N LEU A 722 20.05 -7.21 -15.49
CA LEU A 722 21.16 -6.28 -15.24
C LEU A 722 20.61 -4.87 -14.98
N LEU A 723 20.68 -4.45 -13.72
CA LEU A 723 20.30 -3.11 -13.28
C LEU A 723 21.27 -2.06 -13.84
N THR A 724 20.73 -0.99 -14.40
CA THR A 724 21.52 0.14 -14.91
C THR A 724 22.26 0.81 -13.74
N HIS A 725 23.55 1.12 -13.94
CA HIS A 725 24.46 1.68 -12.94
C HIS A 725 24.82 0.76 -11.77
N ALA A 726 24.68 -0.57 -11.94
CA ALA A 726 25.11 -1.54 -10.96
C ALA A 726 25.98 -2.67 -11.54
N GLU A 727 26.83 -3.21 -10.68
CA GLU A 727 27.54 -4.46 -10.88
C GLU A 727 26.77 -5.62 -10.23
N ALA A 728 26.74 -6.76 -10.91
CA ALA A 728 26.17 -8.01 -10.39
C ALA A 728 27.17 -9.15 -10.54
N TRP A 729 27.12 -10.11 -9.63
CA TRP A 729 27.73 -11.43 -9.87
C TRP A 729 26.71 -12.34 -10.55
N TYR A 730 27.02 -12.77 -11.77
CA TYR A 730 26.21 -13.72 -12.53
C TYR A 730 26.68 -15.16 -12.28
N GLU A 731 25.73 -16.04 -11.97
CA GLU A 731 25.94 -17.50 -11.83
C GLU A 731 24.61 -18.20 -12.12
N ASP A 732 24.62 -19.22 -13.00
CA ASP A 732 23.47 -20.09 -13.29
C ASP A 732 22.14 -19.36 -13.56
N GLY A 733 22.17 -18.30 -14.40
CA GLY A 733 20.97 -17.54 -14.76
C GLY A 733 20.48 -16.56 -13.68
N VAL A 734 21.27 -16.35 -12.63
CA VAL A 734 20.94 -15.47 -11.50
C VAL A 734 21.94 -14.31 -11.42
N ALA A 735 21.42 -13.09 -11.30
CA ALA A 735 22.22 -11.90 -10.97
C ALA A 735 22.17 -11.66 -9.45
N THR A 736 23.34 -11.61 -8.81
CA THR A 736 23.47 -11.36 -7.36
C THR A 736 23.99 -9.95 -7.11
N TYR A 737 23.25 -9.19 -6.31
CA TYR A 737 23.51 -7.79 -5.98
C TYR A 737 23.73 -7.58 -4.49
N GLN A 738 24.52 -6.57 -4.16
CA GLN A 738 24.50 -5.92 -2.86
C GLN A 738 24.04 -4.48 -3.07
N LEU A 739 22.85 -4.14 -2.59
CA LEU A 739 22.18 -2.86 -2.86
C LEU A 739 22.20 -1.95 -1.65
N ALA A 740 21.97 -0.65 -1.89
CA ALA A 740 21.76 0.34 -0.85
C ALA A 740 20.39 0.16 -0.18
N LYS A 741 20.15 0.92 0.89
CA LYS A 741 18.89 0.87 1.67
C LYS A 741 17.68 1.21 0.79
N SER A 742 17.77 2.25 -0.04
CA SER A 742 16.77 2.53 -1.08
C SER A 742 17.16 1.93 -2.42
N VAL A 743 16.18 1.34 -3.10
CA VAL A 743 16.32 0.86 -4.48
C VAL A 743 15.33 1.61 -5.36
N HIS A 744 15.84 2.21 -6.43
CA HIS A 744 15.09 2.71 -7.58
C HIS A 744 15.98 2.52 -8.81
N ALA A 745 15.81 1.38 -9.48
CA ALA A 745 16.74 0.92 -10.49
C ALA A 745 16.04 0.48 -11.78
N GLU A 746 16.43 1.10 -12.89
CA GLU A 746 16.01 0.70 -14.23
C GLU A 746 16.68 -0.62 -14.63
N CYS A 747 15.93 -1.51 -15.26
CA CYS A 747 16.42 -2.72 -15.89
C CYS A 747 15.82 -2.87 -17.29
N ARG A 748 16.69 -2.77 -18.30
CA ARG A 748 16.37 -3.02 -19.71
C ARG A 748 17.07 -4.25 -20.27
N VAL A 749 18.06 -4.80 -19.57
CA VAL A 749 18.97 -5.81 -20.10
C VAL A 749 18.83 -7.10 -19.31
N PHE A 750 18.63 -8.21 -20.02
CA PHE A 750 18.56 -9.55 -19.47
C PHE A 750 19.63 -10.42 -20.11
N VAL A 751 20.34 -11.21 -19.31
CA VAL A 751 21.47 -12.01 -19.80
C VAL A 751 21.31 -13.48 -19.42
N THR A 752 21.66 -14.33 -20.36
CA THR A 752 21.87 -15.77 -20.14
C THR A 752 23.22 -16.16 -20.74
N GLN A 753 24.09 -16.78 -19.95
CA GLN A 753 25.34 -17.39 -20.39
C GLN A 753 25.74 -18.55 -19.47
N GLU A 754 26.64 -19.41 -19.93
CA GLU A 754 27.15 -20.53 -19.11
C GLU A 754 28.19 -20.08 -18.09
N ALA A 755 29.06 -19.14 -18.46
CA ALA A 755 30.17 -18.73 -17.60
C ALA A 755 29.70 -17.82 -16.45
N SER A 756 30.08 -18.15 -15.22
CA SER A 756 29.93 -17.25 -14.07
C SER A 756 30.88 -16.05 -14.18
N GLY A 757 30.48 -14.90 -13.66
CA GLY A 757 31.38 -13.76 -13.55
C GLY A 757 30.69 -12.44 -13.20
N MET A 758 31.49 -11.41 -12.95
CA MET A 758 30.98 -10.06 -12.75
C MET A 758 30.46 -9.50 -14.08
N MET A 759 29.24 -8.98 -14.05
CA MET A 759 28.61 -8.23 -15.12
C MET A 759 28.28 -6.81 -14.66
N ARG A 760 28.17 -5.88 -15.60
CA ARG A 760 27.68 -4.53 -15.31
C ARG A 760 26.94 -3.92 -16.48
N CYS A 761 25.97 -3.07 -16.16
CA CYS A 761 25.26 -2.22 -17.12
C CYS A 761 25.43 -0.76 -16.71
N ARG A 762 25.75 0.12 -17.66
CA ARG A 762 25.84 1.56 -17.40
C ARG A 762 25.35 2.38 -18.57
N GLU A 763 24.87 3.57 -18.27
CA GLU A 763 24.62 4.57 -19.29
C GLU A 763 25.93 5.12 -19.86
N ILE A 764 25.92 5.38 -21.17
CA ILE A 764 27.03 5.97 -21.93
C ILE A 764 26.50 7.10 -22.80
N ALA A 765 27.39 7.99 -23.25
CA ALA A 765 27.01 9.02 -24.19
C ALA A 765 26.35 8.40 -25.44
N PRO A 766 25.15 8.84 -25.84
CA PRO A 766 24.49 8.32 -27.02
C PRO A 766 25.30 8.66 -28.28
N PHE A 767 25.37 7.71 -29.22
CA PHE A 767 26.05 7.89 -30.50
C PHE A 767 25.29 7.18 -31.63
N PRO A 768 25.07 7.83 -32.79
CA PRO A 768 25.44 9.21 -33.16
C PRO A 768 24.57 10.28 -32.47
N ALA A 769 24.79 11.55 -32.81
CA ALA A 769 24.12 12.70 -32.17
C ALA A 769 22.58 12.74 -32.32
N ASP A 770 22.01 11.90 -33.19
CA ASP A 770 20.57 11.69 -33.38
C ASP A 770 20.00 10.59 -32.46
N ARG A 771 20.70 10.28 -31.37
CA ARG A 771 20.29 9.36 -30.30
C ARG A 771 20.27 10.14 -28.99
N THR A 772 19.31 9.83 -28.12
CA THR A 772 19.16 10.51 -26.82
C THR A 772 19.66 9.68 -25.65
N ARG A 773 19.69 8.34 -25.77
CA ARG A 773 20.23 7.44 -24.73
C ARG A 773 21.09 6.33 -25.29
N GLY A 774 22.01 5.84 -24.47
CA GLY A 774 22.86 4.71 -24.79
C GLY A 774 23.27 3.92 -23.56
N LEU A 775 23.27 2.59 -23.67
CA LEU A 775 23.69 1.67 -22.61
C LEU A 775 24.89 0.86 -23.08
N ARG A 776 25.74 0.48 -22.12
CA ARG A 776 26.85 -0.45 -22.32
C ARG A 776 26.80 -1.56 -21.28
N VAL A 777 26.87 -2.80 -21.78
CA VAL A 777 26.88 -4.04 -21.01
C VAL A 777 28.25 -4.68 -21.14
N GLU A 778 28.85 -5.13 -20.04
CA GLU A 778 30.20 -5.69 -20.00
C GLU A 778 30.25 -6.96 -19.13
N GLY A 779 31.24 -7.83 -19.40
CA GLY A 779 31.40 -9.12 -18.69
C GLY A 779 30.74 -10.30 -19.40
N LEU A 780 30.33 -10.11 -20.67
CA LEU A 780 29.62 -11.11 -21.45
C LEU A 780 30.56 -12.21 -21.95
N THR A 781 30.13 -13.46 -21.90
CA THR A 781 30.87 -14.63 -22.42
C THR A 781 29.92 -15.56 -23.15
N ASN A 782 29.98 -15.58 -24.49
CA ASN A 782 29.05 -16.33 -25.34
C ASN A 782 27.57 -16.15 -24.94
N ALA A 783 27.20 -14.93 -24.59
CA ALA A 783 25.93 -14.62 -23.97
C ALA A 783 24.78 -14.49 -24.99
N ARG A 784 23.59 -14.84 -24.53
CA ARG A 784 22.31 -14.34 -25.05
C ARG A 784 21.93 -13.11 -24.24
N VAL A 785 21.65 -12.01 -24.92
CA VAL A 785 21.24 -10.75 -24.31
C VAL A 785 19.90 -10.32 -24.89
N ILE A 786 18.92 -10.04 -24.03
CA ILE A 786 17.69 -9.37 -24.43
C ILE A 786 17.70 -7.94 -23.93
N ILE A 787 17.31 -7.00 -24.79
CA ILE A 787 17.16 -5.58 -24.46
C ILE A 787 15.72 -5.16 -24.69
N ALA A 788 15.08 -4.63 -23.66
CA ALA A 788 13.74 -4.07 -23.71
C ALA A 788 13.81 -2.54 -23.88
N LEU A 789 13.42 -2.05 -25.05
CA LEU A 789 13.47 -0.65 -25.44
C LEU A 789 12.08 0.01 -25.30
N PRO A 790 12.03 1.35 -25.29
CA PRO A 790 10.77 2.06 -25.34
C PRO A 790 9.95 1.71 -26.60
N PRO A 791 8.61 1.82 -26.51
CA PRO A 791 7.73 1.58 -27.64
C PRO A 791 8.14 2.33 -28.92
N GLY A 792 8.31 1.62 -30.03
CA GLY A 792 8.74 2.16 -31.33
C GLY A 792 10.25 2.40 -31.50
N SER A 793 11.07 2.26 -30.45
CA SER A 793 12.51 2.58 -30.52
C SER A 793 13.37 1.44 -31.08
N ALA A 794 12.88 0.19 -31.09
CA ALA A 794 13.68 -0.95 -31.53
C ALA A 794 14.10 -0.87 -33.01
N ALA A 795 13.26 -0.26 -33.85
CA ALA A 795 13.55 -0.11 -35.28
C ALA A 795 14.76 0.80 -35.56
N GLY A 796 14.98 1.83 -34.74
CA GLY A 796 16.05 2.82 -34.88
C GLY A 796 17.28 2.56 -34.00
N ALA A 797 17.20 1.57 -33.11
CA ALA A 797 18.27 1.23 -32.18
C ALA A 797 19.55 0.80 -32.92
N ARG A 798 20.67 1.36 -32.50
CA ARG A 798 22.01 1.02 -32.96
C ARG A 798 22.65 0.09 -31.94
N VAL A 799 23.06 -1.08 -32.40
CA VAL A 799 23.70 -2.12 -31.60
C VAL A 799 25.14 -2.27 -32.06
N GLU A 800 26.09 -2.20 -31.13
CA GLU A 800 27.52 -2.37 -31.39
C GLU A 800 28.10 -3.47 -30.51
N THR A 801 28.73 -4.46 -31.14
CA THR A 801 29.48 -5.53 -30.47
C THR A 801 30.93 -5.50 -30.96
N PRO A 802 31.92 -5.75 -30.09
CA PRO A 802 33.31 -5.90 -30.50
C PRO A 802 33.45 -7.23 -31.27
N LEU A 803 33.42 -7.16 -32.60
CA LEU A 803 33.97 -8.14 -33.54
C LEU A 803 33.91 -9.61 -33.08
N SER A 804 32.71 -10.14 -32.88
CA SER A 804 32.48 -11.57 -33.11
C SER A 804 31.83 -11.70 -34.49
N PRO A 805 32.46 -12.35 -35.48
CA PRO A 805 31.85 -12.62 -36.78
C PRO A 805 30.50 -13.36 -36.68
N ASP A 806 30.23 -13.96 -35.52
CA ASP A 806 29.10 -14.85 -35.26
C ASP A 806 28.02 -14.22 -34.36
N ALA A 807 28.11 -12.92 -33.99
CA ALA A 807 27.03 -12.29 -33.21
C ALA A 807 25.81 -12.01 -34.10
N PHE A 808 24.66 -12.59 -33.75
CA PHE A 808 23.41 -12.41 -34.48
C PHE A 808 22.48 -11.46 -33.71
N VAL A 809 22.12 -10.34 -34.34
CA VAL A 809 21.08 -9.44 -33.84
C VAL A 809 19.75 -9.86 -34.44
N LEU A 810 18.83 -10.26 -33.57
CA LEU A 810 17.47 -10.65 -33.92
C LEU A 810 16.52 -9.64 -33.29
N ARG A 811 15.72 -8.98 -34.12
CA ARG A 811 14.58 -8.20 -33.62
C ARG A 811 13.44 -9.15 -33.35
N VAL A 812 12.81 -9.03 -32.19
CA VAL A 812 11.66 -9.85 -31.85
C VAL A 812 10.45 -9.21 -32.52
N ASP A 813 9.97 -9.85 -33.59
CA ASP A 813 8.91 -9.31 -34.45
C ASP A 813 7.68 -8.88 -33.64
N GLY A 814 7.17 -7.69 -33.93
CA GLY A 814 6.00 -7.13 -33.25
C GLY A 814 6.25 -6.62 -31.83
N THR A 815 7.50 -6.54 -31.37
CA THR A 815 7.86 -6.05 -30.03
C THR A 815 9.01 -5.04 -30.08
N ASP A 816 9.14 -4.24 -29.02
CA ASP A 816 10.28 -3.33 -28.83
C ASP A 816 11.46 -3.99 -28.11
N ARG A 817 11.73 -5.26 -28.49
CA ARG A 817 12.77 -6.07 -27.89
C ARG A 817 13.81 -6.47 -28.92
N ILE A 818 15.06 -6.43 -28.50
CA ILE A 818 16.20 -6.88 -29.31
C ILE A 818 16.85 -8.05 -28.60
N GLU A 819 16.95 -9.18 -29.29
CA GLU A 819 17.71 -10.33 -28.85
C GLU A 819 19.05 -10.38 -29.60
N ILE A 820 20.13 -10.62 -28.87
CA ILE A 820 21.48 -10.71 -29.43
C ILE A 820 22.12 -11.97 -28.88
N ARG A 821 22.60 -12.85 -29.76
CA ARG A 821 23.21 -14.13 -29.38
C ARG A 821 24.72 -14.13 -29.60
N GLN A 822 25.40 -14.99 -28.85
CA GLN A 822 26.84 -15.26 -28.96
C GLN A 822 27.73 -14.02 -28.72
N VAL A 823 27.31 -13.18 -27.77
CA VAL A 823 28.03 -11.94 -27.42
C VAL A 823 29.15 -12.24 -26.42
N SER A 824 30.37 -11.80 -26.73
CA SER A 824 31.51 -11.88 -25.81
C SER A 824 32.17 -10.51 -25.62
N GLY A 825 32.66 -10.24 -24.41
CA GLY A 825 33.28 -8.97 -24.04
C GLY A 825 32.24 -7.93 -23.61
N HIS A 826 31.80 -7.10 -24.55
CA HIS A 826 30.85 -6.01 -24.28
C HIS A 826 29.83 -5.83 -25.38
N LEU A 827 28.81 -5.04 -25.10
CA LEU A 827 27.73 -4.68 -26.00
C LEU A 827 27.33 -3.23 -25.71
N SER A 828 27.17 -2.42 -26.75
CA SER A 828 26.58 -1.09 -26.62
C SER A 828 25.29 -1.02 -27.42
N VAL A 829 24.27 -0.37 -26.88
CA VAL A 829 23.02 -0.06 -27.59
C VAL A 829 22.72 1.42 -27.43
N ALA A 830 22.29 2.09 -28.50
CA ALA A 830 21.85 3.49 -28.46
C ALA A 830 20.54 3.66 -29.24
N TRP A 831 19.59 4.41 -28.68
CA TRP A 831 18.28 4.64 -29.29
C TRP A 831 17.82 6.09 -29.11
N GLN A 832 16.75 6.42 -29.83
CA GLN A 832 16.02 7.66 -29.66
C GLN A 832 14.80 7.36 -28.78
N GLU A 833 14.74 8.02 -27.64
CA GLU A 833 13.52 8.15 -26.82
C GLU A 833 12.56 9.18 -27.40
#